data_AF-A0A670XWG6-F1
#
_entry.id   AF-A0A670XWG6-F1
#
_cell.length_a   1.000
_cell.length_b   1.000
_cell.length_c   1.000
_cell.angle_alpha   90.00
_cell.angle_beta   90.00
_cell.angle_gamma   90.00
#
_symmetry.space_group_name_H-M   'P 1'
#
loop_
_entity.id
_entity.type
_entity.pdbx_description
1 polymer ?
#
loop_
_entity_poly.entity_id
_entity_poly.type
_entity_poly.pdbx_seq_one_letter_code
_entity_poly.pdbx_strand_id
1 'polypeptide(L)'
;MEACKACPLPLYLYSAYKESCLWSSFSPDQEVCLPQNIPDIYSWRLSRMEKSHGEQIIQRVAAYLTLSRNGITQEELLNLMSMDCVVIQEINKFQKSSVSAFPLVLWLKFLDDFGDDLREQRTDNTYVFTWAHTSLKHVCIQRYLKSQDSQISLHAIFADYYLGRSSQEFKKCNEPSIFQPLAWTLKKGSKTSYNFNVRKIFGAPYHLIRSKNIAVLIKECLFNYEFLLYKSWASSIVSIEEDLEAAINADRTIPDLVLLSETLKLSKRVLIKDPCQMASQLIGRLHQIVAADIPVAPGDPKKYLYLPVLLSQCQKSSIPVLIPSTSCLIPPGGLLCDFLKGHLDRITALGETQKQLVAATVSRDGILKMWDLTLGKAVFTLHEIGKNISAITVCLDNRLVAVSDKATIKIWDLSLQKVVYSSGEFLDTPILTSSMNGQLLLAFFSGNHKIQVFDLVHSCQLLHEVYLFSEEAPMHKTHSLLVSKNSVKDYVLCAYRSASEAMVFSGKKGVVVAKLKSQEPMAAAEGVAITKDYFLVIFRCPFMRKQEIVLIELYNVHTFAYAHSLKGCCNDNIHTFAVNHLGSHLVAFSPIPNTGTTEIVSWNLESEDHKHLAKFPSVLVDGICSDLRYCLAFCDGDNYLRSWNLASKINDQSLTVTASNTKKTNGIQDIVTMKNYPRYAVCRNTSPGVITVWNIVKSKCKHNAVRVERGLVENTDIVLARDMKLYILTGKGIASYADPPRSIFQTLIVYDLLKKKYIKKQSGLYIIPCPNNEYKMLEGGLLLGLSENRDHFVTWNLETGLIKDRLRPEYKENFVLQSTQHTTHSSSKENMKRPKGVYKEKPALWHPWEKRNEINTGKKRKKEKALKLEVETLQKLAKEKNNTIDQFLLSGDEKIAVCSYYAYHLSVFSLETMSYVHTLESKESMLFLYNATLTYTGHYLVLSNYSEEEKISYVTLWNLITGKVYFLQFLGNNFFLWYHGFQINT
;
A
#
# COMPACT_ATOMS: atom_id res chain seq x y z
N MET A 1 2.03 -21.72 61.50
CA MET A 1 1.18 -22.86 61.06
C MET A 1 -0.26 -22.44 60.78
N GLU A 2 -0.94 -21.71 61.68
CA GLU A 2 -2.32 -21.23 61.45
C GLU A 2 -2.45 -20.31 60.22
N ALA A 3 -1.51 -19.38 60.04
CA ALA A 3 -1.49 -18.49 58.88
C ALA A 3 -1.27 -19.24 57.54
N CYS A 4 -0.49 -20.33 57.55
CA CYS A 4 -0.30 -21.20 56.37
C CYS A 4 -1.55 -22.05 56.04
N LYS A 5 -2.41 -22.34 57.03
CA LYS A 5 -3.71 -22.98 56.79
C LYS A 5 -4.71 -22.01 56.17
N ALA A 6 -4.61 -20.72 56.49
CA ALA A 6 -5.49 -19.67 55.95
C ALA A 6 -5.20 -19.37 54.46
N CYS A 7 -3.93 -19.41 54.03
CA CYS A 7 -3.55 -19.18 52.64
C CYS A 7 -2.61 -20.29 52.11
N PRO A 8 -3.13 -21.31 51.39
CA PRO A 8 -2.35 -22.46 50.94
C PRO A 8 -1.54 -22.20 49.65
N LEU A 9 -1.28 -20.94 49.29
CA LEU A 9 -0.56 -20.60 48.07
C LEU A 9 0.96 -20.83 48.26
N PRO A 10 1.65 -21.49 47.31
CA PRO A 10 3.11 -21.70 47.39
C PRO A 10 3.90 -20.40 47.57
N LEU A 11 3.44 -19.32 46.92
CA LEU A 11 4.03 -17.98 47.06
C LEU A 11 3.94 -17.46 48.49
N TYR A 12 2.77 -17.63 49.13
CA TYR A 12 2.58 -17.21 50.52
C TYR A 12 3.54 -17.97 51.45
N LEU A 13 3.64 -19.29 51.27
CA LEU A 13 4.52 -20.13 52.07
C LEU A 13 5.99 -19.73 51.90
N TYR A 14 6.42 -19.46 50.67
CA TYR A 14 7.77 -18.98 50.37
C TYR A 14 8.08 -17.62 51.02
N SER A 15 7.17 -16.65 50.87
CA SER A 15 7.33 -15.32 51.45
C SER A 15 7.31 -15.34 52.98
N ALA A 16 6.42 -16.14 53.58
CA ALA A 16 6.33 -16.32 55.03
C ALA A 16 7.58 -17.01 55.60
N TYR A 17 8.11 -18.02 54.91
CA TYR A 17 9.35 -18.69 55.29
C TYR A 17 10.52 -17.70 55.33
N LYS A 18 10.69 -16.88 54.28
CA LYS A 18 11.75 -15.86 54.26
C LYS A 18 11.63 -14.86 55.40
N GLU A 19 10.41 -14.42 55.73
CA GLU A 19 10.25 -13.52 56.86
C GLU A 19 10.59 -14.17 58.20
N SER A 20 10.23 -15.43 58.37
CA SER A 20 10.58 -16.16 59.59
C SER A 20 12.08 -16.35 59.78
N CYS A 21 12.86 -16.43 58.68
CA CYS A 21 14.32 -16.53 58.75
C CYS A 21 15.01 -15.26 59.25
N LEU A 22 14.32 -14.12 59.24
CA LEU A 22 14.87 -12.84 59.69
C LEU A 22 14.64 -12.59 61.19
N TRP A 23 13.85 -13.44 61.86
CA TRP A 23 13.62 -13.34 63.29
C TRP A 23 14.84 -13.80 64.08
N SER A 24 15.27 -12.97 65.02
CA SER A 24 16.28 -13.31 66.00
C SER A 24 15.62 -13.71 67.32
N SER A 25 16.36 -14.38 68.21
CA SER A 25 15.85 -14.80 69.53
C SER A 25 15.42 -13.64 70.45
N PHE A 26 15.70 -12.40 70.05
CA PHE A 26 15.43 -11.17 70.81
C PHE A 26 14.38 -10.27 70.15
N SER A 27 13.73 -10.71 69.06
CA SER A 27 12.62 -9.96 68.46
C SER A 27 11.36 -10.01 69.35
N PRO A 28 10.69 -8.88 69.61
CA PRO A 28 9.48 -8.85 70.43
C PRO A 28 8.32 -9.60 69.77
N ASP A 29 7.45 -10.23 70.57
CA ASP A 29 6.33 -11.07 70.08
C ASP A 29 5.38 -10.36 69.09
N GLN A 30 5.30 -9.03 69.16
CA GLN A 30 4.53 -8.20 68.21
C GLN A 30 5.12 -8.20 66.78
N GLU A 31 6.41 -8.47 66.62
CA GLU A 31 7.11 -8.55 65.32
C GLU A 31 7.15 -9.99 64.74
N VAL A 32 6.74 -10.98 65.52
CA VAL A 32 6.77 -12.43 65.18
C VAL A 32 5.42 -12.94 64.63
N CYS A 33 4.50 -12.03 64.29
CA CYS A 33 3.19 -12.38 63.73
C CYS A 33 3.18 -12.35 62.19
N LEU A 34 2.82 -13.48 61.56
CA LEU A 34 2.65 -13.57 60.10
C LEU A 34 1.22 -13.19 59.69
N PRO A 35 1.04 -12.21 58.78
CA PRO A 35 -0.27 -11.86 58.22
C PRO A 35 -0.90 -13.03 57.45
N GLN A 36 -2.24 -13.13 57.44
CA GLN A 36 -2.96 -14.26 56.84
C GLN A 36 -3.07 -14.18 55.30
N ASN A 37 -2.84 -13.02 54.68
CA ASN A 37 -2.91 -12.84 53.23
C ASN A 37 -1.57 -12.41 52.61
N ILE A 38 -1.40 -12.68 51.31
CA ILE A 38 -0.23 -12.28 50.52
C ILE A 38 -0.06 -10.74 50.46
N PRO A 39 -1.10 -9.93 50.20
CA PRO A 39 -0.96 -8.47 50.17
C PRO A 39 -0.49 -7.90 51.51
N ASP A 40 -0.98 -8.48 52.61
CA ASP A 40 -0.66 -8.02 53.96
C ASP A 40 0.80 -8.34 54.32
N ILE A 41 1.33 -9.53 53.93
CA ILE A 41 2.75 -9.86 54.06
C ILE A 41 3.62 -8.84 53.32
N TYR A 42 3.29 -8.54 52.06
CA TYR A 42 4.07 -7.57 51.29
C TYR A 42 3.97 -6.16 51.86
N SER A 43 2.79 -5.76 52.39
CA SER A 43 2.64 -4.48 53.08
C SER A 43 3.51 -4.41 54.33
N TRP A 44 3.61 -5.52 55.08
CA TRP A 44 4.44 -5.61 56.28
C TRP A 44 5.93 -5.51 55.93
N ARG A 45 6.37 -6.22 54.89
CA ARG A 45 7.75 -6.15 54.36
C ARG A 45 8.12 -4.73 53.93
N LEU A 46 7.23 -4.05 53.20
CA LEU A 46 7.42 -2.65 52.80
C LEU A 46 7.55 -1.72 54.03
N SER A 47 6.70 -1.89 55.05
CA SER A 47 6.80 -1.11 56.31
C SER A 47 8.15 -1.30 57.02
N ARG A 48 8.71 -2.51 57.00
CA ARG A 48 10.03 -2.76 57.57
C ARG A 48 11.13 -2.04 56.78
N MET A 49 11.08 -2.12 55.44
CA MET A 49 12.07 -1.47 54.58
C MET A 49 12.01 0.05 54.66
N GLU A 50 10.82 0.63 54.82
CA GLU A 50 10.63 2.06 55.07
C GLU A 50 11.36 2.50 56.36
N LYS A 51 11.36 1.66 57.41
CA LYS A 51 12.09 1.94 58.66
C LYS A 51 13.62 1.82 58.49
N SER A 52 14.10 0.87 57.68
CA SER A 52 15.55 0.62 57.54
C SER A 52 16.23 1.59 56.59
N HIS A 53 15.57 1.95 55.48
CA HIS A 53 16.16 2.78 54.41
C HIS A 53 15.60 4.20 54.33
N GLY A 54 14.44 4.47 54.91
CA GLY A 54 13.72 5.74 54.76
C GLY A 54 12.46 5.58 53.91
N GLU A 55 11.41 6.30 54.29
CA GLU A 55 10.07 6.14 53.72
C GLU A 55 10.02 6.66 52.28
N GLN A 56 10.61 7.85 52.01
CA GLN A 56 10.52 8.46 50.68
C GLN A 56 11.38 7.69 49.67
N ILE A 57 12.53 7.15 50.09
CA ILE A 57 13.38 6.32 49.23
C ILE A 57 12.61 5.07 48.76
N ILE A 58 12.04 4.29 49.68
CA ILE A 58 11.29 3.07 49.32
C ILE A 58 10.06 3.42 48.47
N GLN A 59 9.34 4.48 48.85
CA GLN A 59 8.19 4.95 48.08
C GLN A 59 8.57 5.26 46.63
N ARG A 60 9.65 6.02 46.40
CA ARG A 60 10.07 6.44 45.05
C ARG A 60 10.60 5.28 44.23
N VAL A 61 11.42 4.40 44.80
CA VAL A 61 11.90 3.22 44.08
C VAL A 61 10.75 2.29 43.70
N ALA A 62 9.85 2.00 44.65
CA ALA A 62 8.69 1.17 44.38
C ALA A 62 7.77 1.80 43.32
N ALA A 63 7.59 3.11 43.37
CA ALA A 63 6.82 3.85 42.38
C ALA A 63 7.45 3.81 40.98
N TYR A 64 8.76 4.02 40.85
CA TYR A 64 9.44 3.96 39.55
C TYR A 64 9.41 2.55 38.95
N LEU A 65 9.64 1.50 39.76
CA LEU A 65 9.54 0.11 39.31
C LEU A 65 8.13 -0.25 38.85
N THR A 66 7.10 0.17 39.58
CA THR A 66 5.69 -0.14 39.24
C THR A 66 5.18 0.59 38.00
N LEU A 67 5.56 1.87 37.82
CA LEU A 67 5.10 2.72 36.72
C LEU A 67 5.85 2.48 35.39
N SER A 68 7.05 1.89 35.46
CA SER A 68 7.83 1.53 34.27
C SER A 68 7.04 0.59 33.33
N ARG A 69 7.20 0.77 32.01
CA ARG A 69 6.49 -0.03 30.99
C ARG A 69 7.04 -1.47 30.92
N ASN A 70 8.35 -1.58 30.70
CA ASN A 70 9.05 -2.86 30.46
C ASN A 70 10.09 -3.16 31.55
N GLY A 71 10.00 -2.52 32.72
CA GLY A 71 11.07 -2.51 33.72
C GLY A 71 12.00 -1.31 33.59
N ILE A 72 12.94 -1.17 34.53
CA ILE A 72 13.88 -0.06 34.64
C ILE A 72 15.32 -0.57 34.71
N THR A 73 16.27 0.10 34.07
CA THR A 73 17.70 -0.26 34.24
C THR A 73 18.25 0.33 35.54
N GLN A 74 19.37 -0.22 36.03
CA GLN A 74 20.07 0.36 37.18
C GLN A 74 20.44 1.83 36.96
N GLU A 75 20.99 2.16 35.78
CA GLU A 75 21.39 3.53 35.45
C GLU A 75 20.21 4.50 35.39
N GLU A 76 19.08 4.07 34.82
CA GLU A 76 17.85 4.87 34.77
C GLU A 76 17.33 5.17 36.18
N LEU A 77 17.24 4.15 37.03
CA LEU A 77 16.73 4.30 38.38
C LEU A 77 17.63 5.21 39.22
N LEU A 78 18.95 5.01 39.17
CA LEU A 78 19.90 5.84 39.90
C LEU A 78 19.82 7.31 39.47
N ASN A 79 19.70 7.56 38.17
CA ASN A 79 19.58 8.92 37.66
C ASN A 79 18.25 9.56 38.06
N LEU A 80 17.13 8.84 37.97
CA LEU A 80 15.82 9.34 38.40
C LEU A 80 15.77 9.63 39.90
N MET A 81 16.41 8.80 40.72
CA MET A 81 16.53 9.02 42.17
C MET A 81 17.44 10.22 42.47
N SER A 82 18.50 10.43 41.68
CA SER A 82 19.38 11.59 41.80
C SER A 82 18.71 12.89 41.33
N MET A 83 17.66 12.82 40.51
CA MET A 83 16.86 13.98 40.12
C MET A 83 15.80 14.36 41.16
N ASP A 84 15.53 13.53 42.17
CA ASP A 84 14.51 13.79 43.17
C ASP A 84 15.11 14.47 44.40
N CYS A 85 14.79 15.75 44.61
CA CYS A 85 15.34 16.56 45.70
C CYS A 85 14.93 16.04 47.09
N VAL A 86 13.75 15.42 47.20
CA VAL A 86 13.23 14.88 48.47
C VAL A 86 14.05 13.68 48.90
N VAL A 87 14.38 12.81 47.94
CA VAL A 87 15.23 11.63 48.15
C VAL A 87 16.63 12.06 48.61
N ILE A 88 17.25 13.03 47.93
CA ILE A 88 18.59 13.51 48.30
C ILE A 88 18.59 14.15 49.70
N GLN A 89 17.55 14.91 50.04
CA GLN A 89 17.41 15.48 51.39
C GLN A 89 17.28 14.39 52.46
N GLU A 90 16.54 13.31 52.20
CA GLU A 90 16.42 12.18 53.12
C GLU A 90 17.76 11.46 53.27
N ILE A 91 18.47 11.20 52.17
CA ILE A 91 19.81 10.59 52.20
C ILE A 91 20.79 11.43 53.02
N ASN A 92 20.79 12.76 52.84
CA ASN A 92 21.66 13.67 53.60
C ASN A 92 21.32 13.73 55.10
N LYS A 93 20.10 13.36 55.51
CA LYS A 93 19.77 13.19 56.94
C LYS A 93 20.41 11.92 57.51
N PHE A 94 20.46 10.84 56.73
CA PHE A 94 21.03 9.56 57.16
C PHE A 94 22.56 9.50 57.03
N GLN A 95 23.11 10.05 55.94
CA GLN A 95 24.54 10.19 55.70
C GLN A 95 24.93 11.64 56.00
N LYS A 96 25.71 11.87 57.06
CA LYS A 96 26.17 13.20 57.52
C LYS A 96 26.97 14.03 56.48
N SER A 97 27.13 13.54 55.25
CA SER A 97 27.86 14.15 54.14
C SER A 97 26.90 14.48 52.99
N SER A 98 27.00 15.68 52.42
CA SER A 98 26.20 16.09 51.26
C SER A 98 26.60 15.31 50.01
N VAL A 99 25.71 14.45 49.50
CA VAL A 99 25.93 13.73 48.24
C VAL A 99 25.09 14.37 47.12
N SER A 100 25.67 14.51 45.93
CA SER A 100 24.96 15.04 44.74
C SER A 100 24.22 13.96 43.95
N ALA A 101 24.65 12.69 44.04
CA ALA A 101 24.06 11.56 43.34
C ALA A 101 23.67 10.41 44.30
N PHE A 102 22.75 9.56 43.88
CA PHE A 102 22.30 8.42 44.69
C PHE A 102 23.47 7.42 44.95
N PRO A 103 23.82 7.13 46.22
CA PRO A 103 24.92 6.22 46.52
C PRO A 103 24.66 4.77 46.07
N LEU A 104 25.57 4.21 45.26
CA LEU A 104 25.52 2.80 44.82
C LEU A 104 25.48 1.81 46.00
N VAL A 105 26.07 2.15 47.14
CA VAL A 105 26.08 1.29 48.33
C VAL A 105 24.67 1.12 48.91
N LEU A 106 23.85 2.18 48.90
CA LEU A 106 22.45 2.08 49.34
C LEU A 106 21.64 1.24 48.36
N TRP A 107 21.93 1.35 47.06
CA TRP A 107 21.29 0.50 46.04
C TRP A 107 21.62 -0.99 46.23
N LEU A 108 22.87 -1.33 46.55
CA LEU A 108 23.26 -2.73 46.80
C LEU A 108 22.58 -3.30 48.05
N LYS A 109 22.46 -2.52 49.13
CA LYS A 109 21.69 -2.94 50.32
C LYS A 109 20.21 -3.13 50.00
N PHE A 110 19.66 -2.26 49.16
CA PHE A 110 18.28 -2.37 48.70
C PHE A 110 18.07 -3.65 47.87
N LEU A 111 18.99 -3.98 46.97
CA LEU A 111 18.93 -5.22 46.19
C LEU A 111 18.99 -6.46 47.08
N ASP A 112 19.79 -6.45 48.13
CA ASP A 112 19.89 -7.55 49.10
C ASP A 112 18.55 -7.73 49.86
N ASP A 113 17.94 -6.63 50.31
CA ASP A 113 16.68 -6.65 51.05
C ASP A 113 15.47 -7.07 50.21
N PHE A 114 15.42 -6.68 48.92
CA PHE A 114 14.36 -7.13 48.01
C PHE A 114 14.60 -8.57 47.51
N GLY A 115 15.86 -9.00 47.39
CA GLY A 115 16.25 -10.33 46.94
C GLY A 115 15.44 -10.80 45.72
N ASP A 116 14.83 -11.98 45.83
CA ASP A 116 14.06 -12.61 44.74
C ASP A 116 12.75 -11.91 44.35
N ASP A 117 12.30 -10.90 45.10
CA ASP A 117 11.10 -10.13 44.72
C ASP A 117 11.35 -9.27 43.46
N LEU A 118 12.62 -8.98 43.17
CA LEU A 118 13.08 -8.33 41.95
C LEU A 118 13.63 -9.38 40.97
N ARG A 119 13.14 -9.32 39.73
CA ARG A 119 13.61 -10.16 38.64
C ARG A 119 14.34 -9.33 37.60
N GLU A 120 15.56 -9.75 37.29
CA GLU A 120 16.28 -9.28 36.12
C GLU A 120 15.70 -9.93 34.86
N GLN A 121 15.19 -9.10 33.96
CA GLN A 121 14.66 -9.53 32.67
C GLN A 121 15.42 -8.82 31.55
N ARG A 122 15.63 -9.53 30.43
CA ARG A 122 16.19 -8.93 29.22
C ARG A 122 15.06 -8.37 28.36
N THR A 123 14.99 -7.05 28.23
CA THR A 123 14.03 -6.33 27.37
C THR A 123 14.77 -5.21 26.62
N ASP A 124 14.31 -4.83 25.42
CA ASP A 124 14.83 -3.66 24.69
C ASP A 124 16.38 -3.63 24.51
N ASN A 125 17.00 -4.81 24.35
CA ASN A 125 18.45 -5.05 24.26
C ASN A 125 19.27 -4.79 25.53
N THR A 126 18.65 -4.57 26.68
CA THR A 126 19.33 -4.36 27.97
C THR A 126 18.74 -5.25 29.08
N TYR A 127 19.40 -5.27 30.24
CA TYR A 127 18.89 -5.91 31.46
C TYR A 127 18.15 -4.87 32.29
N VAL A 128 16.94 -5.22 32.73
CA VAL A 128 16.05 -4.37 33.51
C VAL A 128 15.54 -5.11 34.73
N PHE A 129 15.28 -4.35 35.80
CA PHE A 129 14.60 -4.83 36.99
C PHE A 129 13.09 -4.69 36.82
N THR A 130 12.39 -5.75 37.19
CA THR A 130 10.92 -5.84 37.23
C THR A 130 10.48 -6.57 38.49
N TRP A 131 9.24 -6.36 38.92
CA TRP A 131 8.66 -7.15 40.00
C TRP A 131 8.47 -8.60 39.57
N ALA A 132 8.95 -9.55 40.38
CA ALA A 132 8.80 -10.98 40.13
C ALA A 132 7.32 -11.42 40.16
N HIS A 133 6.51 -10.78 41.01
CA HIS A 133 5.10 -11.12 41.22
C HIS A 133 4.18 -9.91 41.03
N THR A 134 3.04 -10.12 40.36
CA THR A 134 2.01 -9.09 40.12
C THR A 134 1.33 -8.65 41.42
N SER A 135 1.22 -9.53 42.42
CA SER A 135 0.66 -9.21 43.73
C SER A 135 1.39 -8.06 44.42
N LEU A 136 2.73 -8.09 44.42
CA LEU A 136 3.53 -7.02 44.99
C LEU A 136 3.36 -5.70 44.21
N LYS A 137 3.29 -5.77 42.87
CA LYS A 137 2.98 -4.60 42.04
C LYS A 137 1.63 -3.97 42.44
N HIS A 138 0.59 -4.78 42.68
CA HIS A 138 -0.71 -4.28 43.15
C HIS A 138 -0.64 -3.65 44.54
N VAL A 139 0.10 -4.25 45.48
CA VAL A 139 0.31 -3.68 46.83
C VAL A 139 1.02 -2.33 46.74
N CYS A 140 2.07 -2.21 45.94
CA CYS A 140 2.77 -0.94 45.73
C CYS A 140 1.86 0.13 45.11
N ILE A 141 0.99 -0.24 44.15
CA ILE A 141 0.00 0.69 43.58
C ILE A 141 -0.98 1.16 44.65
N GLN A 142 -1.50 0.24 45.46
CA GLN A 142 -2.42 0.54 46.55
C GLN A 142 -1.76 1.34 47.67
N ARG A 143 -0.46 1.18 47.96
CA ARG A 143 0.19 1.87 49.07
C ARG A 143 0.71 3.26 48.66
N TYR A 144 1.43 3.35 47.55
CA TYR A 144 2.18 4.55 47.17
C TYR A 144 1.55 5.37 46.05
N LEU A 145 0.69 4.77 45.23
CA LEU A 145 0.15 5.37 44.01
C LEU A 145 -1.38 5.52 44.04
N LYS A 146 -1.98 5.70 45.22
CA LYS A 146 -3.45 5.92 45.32
C LYS A 146 -3.88 7.21 44.61
N SER A 147 -3.08 8.27 44.69
CA SER A 147 -3.39 9.55 44.06
C SER A 147 -3.07 9.51 42.57
N GLN A 148 -4.02 9.96 41.74
CA GLN A 148 -3.80 10.10 40.31
C GLN A 148 -2.79 11.21 39.99
N ASP A 149 -2.72 12.24 40.83
CA ASP A 149 -1.80 13.37 40.64
C ASP A 149 -0.35 12.96 40.86
N SER A 150 -0.08 12.09 41.84
CA SER A 150 1.28 11.57 42.07
C SER A 150 1.74 10.64 40.93
N GLN A 151 0.83 9.86 40.34
CA GLN A 151 1.13 9.07 39.15
C GLN A 151 1.48 9.97 37.95
N ILE A 152 0.69 11.03 37.73
CA ILE A 152 0.91 12.00 36.65
C ILE A 152 2.27 12.69 36.82
N SER A 153 2.61 13.15 38.02
CA SER A 153 3.90 13.80 38.29
C SER A 153 5.09 12.86 38.06
N LEU A 154 5.00 11.61 38.50
CA LEU A 154 6.08 10.62 38.31
C LEU A 154 6.23 10.25 36.83
N HIS A 155 5.13 10.12 36.09
CA HIS A 155 5.18 9.97 34.63
C HIS A 155 5.81 11.17 33.94
N ALA A 156 5.60 12.40 34.44
CA ALA A 156 6.26 13.60 33.91
C ALA A 156 7.79 13.56 34.13
N ILE A 157 8.26 13.14 35.32
CA ILE A 157 9.70 12.98 35.60
C ILE A 157 10.35 11.96 34.67
N PHE A 158 9.70 10.81 34.44
CA PHE A 158 10.17 9.83 33.45
C PHE A 158 10.28 10.43 32.04
N ALA A 159 9.28 11.20 31.62
CA ALA A 159 9.28 11.84 30.31
C ALA A 159 10.44 12.84 30.18
N ASP A 160 10.69 13.66 31.20
CA ASP A 160 11.78 14.63 31.21
C ASP A 160 13.16 13.95 31.18
N TYR A 161 13.33 12.84 31.92
CA TYR A 161 14.53 12.01 31.87
C TYR A 161 14.80 11.50 30.45
N TYR A 162 13.81 10.91 29.78
CA TYR A 162 13.99 10.39 28.42
C TYR A 162 14.22 11.50 27.38
N LEU A 163 13.63 12.68 27.59
CA LEU A 163 13.87 13.85 26.73
C LEU A 163 15.23 14.51 26.99
N GLY A 164 15.88 14.21 28.13
CA GLY A 164 17.14 14.85 28.55
C GLY A 164 16.93 16.27 29.08
N ARG A 165 15.71 16.60 29.52
CA ARG A 165 15.39 17.90 30.13
C ARG A 165 15.74 17.82 31.62
N SER A 166 16.76 18.55 32.04
CA SER A 166 16.95 18.85 33.46
C SER A 166 15.86 19.85 33.87
N SER A 167 15.05 19.50 34.87
CA SER A 167 14.03 20.37 35.46
C SER A 167 14.63 21.74 35.76
N GLN A 168 13.92 22.83 35.43
CA GLN A 168 14.43 24.20 35.55
C GLN A 168 14.91 24.57 36.97
N GLU A 169 14.46 23.86 38.00
CA GLU A 169 14.89 24.02 39.39
C GLU A 169 16.30 23.46 39.67
N PHE A 170 16.83 22.57 38.83
CA PHE A 170 18.14 21.92 38.99
C PHE A 170 19.31 22.67 38.32
N LYS A 171 19.06 23.82 37.67
CA LYS A 171 20.13 24.66 37.09
C LYS A 171 21.07 25.30 38.13
N LYS A 172 20.83 25.11 39.44
CA LYS A 172 21.75 25.55 40.50
C LYS A 172 22.90 24.57 40.76
N CYS A 173 22.85 23.34 40.25
CA CYS A 173 23.92 22.35 40.44
C CYS A 173 24.65 22.11 39.11
N ASN A 174 25.97 22.31 39.11
CA ASN A 174 26.89 22.17 37.96
C ASN A 174 27.08 20.69 37.52
N GLU A 175 26.00 19.94 37.27
CA GLU A 175 26.10 18.57 36.73
C GLU A 175 25.81 18.52 35.22
N PRO A 176 26.48 17.62 34.48
CA PRO A 176 26.34 17.51 33.03
C PRO A 176 24.92 17.07 32.67
N SER A 177 24.25 17.84 31.81
CA SER A 177 22.94 17.47 31.25
C SER A 177 22.98 16.06 30.68
N ILE A 178 22.12 15.16 31.18
CA ILE A 178 22.02 13.77 30.72
C ILE A 178 21.68 13.76 29.23
N PHE A 179 22.67 13.48 28.38
CA PHE A 179 22.50 13.47 26.94
C PHE A 179 21.99 12.11 26.46
N GLN A 180 20.72 12.05 26.02
CA GLN A 180 20.13 10.84 25.45
C GLN A 180 19.81 11.03 23.96
N PRO A 181 20.69 10.61 23.04
CA PRO A 181 20.39 10.66 21.61
C PRO A 181 19.34 9.61 21.22
N LEU A 182 18.68 9.81 20.07
CA LEU A 182 17.76 8.83 19.48
C LEU A 182 18.50 7.61 18.94
N ALA A 183 19.72 7.81 18.43
CA ALA A 183 20.61 6.74 17.99
C ALA A 183 22.08 7.12 18.23
N TRP A 184 22.88 6.17 18.66
CA TRP A 184 24.33 6.29 18.68
C TRP A 184 24.89 5.88 17.31
N THR A 185 25.66 6.75 16.68
CA THR A 185 26.27 6.49 15.37
C THR A 185 27.71 6.04 15.51
N LEU A 186 28.02 4.85 15.01
CA LEU A 186 29.39 4.35 14.90
C LEU A 186 29.81 4.38 13.42
N LYS A 187 30.77 5.24 13.08
CA LYS A 187 31.32 5.32 11.71
C LYS A 187 32.52 4.37 11.60
N LYS A 188 32.40 3.30 10.79
CA LYS A 188 33.52 2.41 10.44
C LYS A 188 33.75 2.49 8.92
N GLY A 189 34.70 3.33 8.50
CA GLY A 189 34.98 3.57 7.07
C GLY A 189 33.80 4.25 6.36
N SER A 190 33.36 3.70 5.22
CA SER A 190 32.19 4.20 4.46
C SER A 190 30.83 3.73 5.01
N LYS A 191 30.80 2.86 6.02
CA LYS A 191 29.56 2.35 6.62
C LYS A 191 29.32 3.00 7.98
N THR A 192 28.18 3.67 8.11
CA THR A 192 27.63 4.15 9.38
C THR A 192 26.70 3.07 9.94
N SER A 193 26.98 2.60 11.15
CA SER A 193 26.06 1.72 11.89
C SER A 193 25.35 2.53 12.97
N TYR A 194 24.03 2.40 13.03
CA TYR A 194 23.18 3.06 14.01
C TYR A 194 22.82 2.05 15.11
N ASN A 195 23.06 2.42 16.37
CA ASN A 195 22.53 1.70 17.52
C ASN A 195 21.41 2.55 18.13
N PHE A 196 20.16 2.10 18.01
CA PHE A 196 19.00 2.90 18.39
C PHE A 196 18.76 2.87 19.91
N ASN A 197 18.40 4.01 20.47
CA ASN A 197 17.98 4.10 21.87
C ASN A 197 16.50 3.68 22.01
N VAL A 198 16.28 2.36 22.00
CA VAL A 198 14.95 1.75 22.05
C VAL A 198 14.17 2.19 23.30
N ARG A 199 14.86 2.37 24.44
CA ARG A 199 14.28 2.82 25.72
C ARG A 199 13.65 4.21 25.60
N LYS A 200 14.38 5.19 25.03
CA LYS A 200 13.85 6.53 24.79
C LYS A 200 12.67 6.52 23.82
N ILE A 201 12.78 5.75 22.73
CA ILE A 201 11.76 5.67 21.67
C ILE A 201 10.41 5.15 22.18
N PHE A 202 10.41 4.15 23.07
CA PHE A 202 9.18 3.59 23.64
C PHE A 202 8.74 4.24 24.96
N GLY A 203 9.70 4.67 25.77
CA GLY A 203 9.46 5.29 27.08
C GLY A 203 8.86 6.68 26.96
N ALA A 204 9.44 7.56 26.13
CA ALA A 204 9.03 8.96 26.08
C ALA A 204 7.53 9.12 25.71
N PRO A 205 7.00 8.50 24.63
CA PRO A 205 5.58 8.65 24.30
C PRO A 205 4.65 8.06 25.37
N TYR A 206 4.98 6.88 25.90
CA TYR A 206 4.19 6.21 26.93
C TYR A 206 4.03 7.06 28.20
N HIS A 207 5.14 7.63 28.69
CA HIS A 207 5.13 8.45 29.89
C HIS A 207 4.46 9.82 29.65
N LEU A 208 4.61 10.42 28.47
CA LEU A 208 3.94 11.68 28.11
C LEU A 208 2.41 11.56 27.99
N ILE A 209 1.91 10.44 27.45
CA ILE A 209 0.46 10.19 27.37
C ILE A 209 -0.14 10.05 28.77
N ARG A 210 0.54 9.32 29.66
CA ARG A 210 0.07 9.11 31.05
C ARG A 210 0.22 10.34 31.94
N SER A 211 1.20 11.20 31.67
CA SER A 211 1.34 12.50 32.37
C SER A 211 0.40 13.58 31.83
N LYS A 212 -0.43 13.27 30.81
CA LYS A 212 -1.33 14.23 30.13
C LYS A 212 -0.62 15.44 29.51
N ASN A 213 0.70 15.37 29.31
CA ASN A 213 1.46 16.45 28.68
C ASN A 213 1.48 16.30 27.14
N ILE A 214 0.30 16.49 26.53
CA ILE A 214 0.06 16.23 25.11
C ILE A 214 0.81 17.23 24.22
N ALA A 215 0.96 18.48 24.65
CA ALA A 215 1.67 19.50 23.87
C ALA A 215 3.14 19.13 23.61
N VAL A 216 3.83 18.58 24.62
CA VAL A 216 5.23 18.12 24.48
C VAL A 216 5.28 16.85 23.62
N LEU A 217 4.33 15.93 23.77
CA LEU A 217 4.22 14.73 22.94
C LEU A 217 4.10 15.07 21.45
N ILE A 218 3.22 16.01 21.13
CA ILE A 218 2.97 16.46 19.75
C ILE A 218 4.25 17.06 19.17
N LYS A 219 4.90 17.99 19.88
CA LYS A 219 6.07 18.71 19.35
C LYS A 219 7.32 17.83 19.22
N GLU A 220 7.64 17.03 20.24
CA GLU A 220 8.92 16.33 20.33
C GLU A 220 8.88 14.91 19.74
N CYS A 221 7.72 14.23 19.76
CA CYS A 221 7.57 12.84 19.33
C CYS A 221 6.75 12.69 18.04
N LEU A 222 5.49 13.15 18.04
CA LEU A 222 4.54 12.84 16.95
C LEU A 222 4.70 13.70 15.70
N PHE A 223 5.06 14.98 15.84
CA PHE A 223 5.35 15.90 14.71
C PHE A 223 6.84 16.21 14.56
N ASN A 224 7.69 15.30 15.04
CA ASN A 224 9.12 15.33 14.81
C ASN A 224 9.51 14.21 13.83
N TYR A 225 9.89 14.60 12.62
CA TYR A 225 10.24 13.67 11.55
C TYR A 225 11.35 12.70 11.95
N GLU A 226 12.39 13.19 12.63
CA GLU A 226 13.51 12.34 13.02
C GLU A 226 13.07 11.29 14.04
N PHE A 227 12.27 11.69 15.04
CA PHE A 227 11.75 10.76 16.04
C PHE A 227 10.92 9.65 15.39
N LEU A 228 9.99 10.01 14.51
CA LEU A 228 9.16 9.05 13.78
C LEU A 228 10.00 8.09 12.93
N LEU A 229 10.99 8.62 12.21
CA LEU A 229 11.88 7.83 11.36
C LEU A 229 12.69 6.83 12.19
N TYR A 230 13.34 7.28 13.25
CA TYR A 230 14.11 6.41 14.15
C TYR A 230 13.23 5.36 14.83
N LYS A 231 12.00 5.73 15.21
CA LYS A 231 11.03 4.79 15.77
C LYS A 231 10.61 3.71 14.77
N SER A 232 10.37 4.11 13.52
CA SER A 232 10.02 3.18 12.44
C SER A 232 11.18 2.23 12.08
N TRP A 233 12.43 2.72 12.10
CA TRP A 233 13.63 1.91 11.88
C TRP A 233 13.96 0.96 13.03
N ALA A 234 13.80 1.41 14.28
CA ALA A 234 14.12 0.61 15.46
C ALA A 234 13.05 -0.48 15.75
N SER A 235 11.80 -0.23 15.34
CA SER A 235 10.66 -1.10 15.64
C SER A 235 9.84 -1.41 14.39
N SER A 236 8.58 -0.99 14.36
CA SER A 236 7.70 -1.06 13.20
C SER A 236 6.75 0.14 13.23
N ILE A 237 6.14 0.45 12.08
CA ILE A 237 5.13 1.50 11.97
C ILE A 237 3.91 1.29 12.89
N VAL A 238 3.64 0.05 13.29
CA VAL A 238 2.52 -0.29 14.19
C VAL A 238 2.68 0.41 15.55
N SER A 239 3.91 0.54 16.05
CA SER A 239 4.16 1.20 17.34
C SER A 239 3.92 2.72 17.30
N ILE A 240 3.99 3.32 16.10
CA ILE A 240 3.66 4.73 15.88
C ILE A 240 2.14 4.90 15.78
N GLU A 241 1.45 3.96 15.13
CA GLU A 241 -0.01 3.94 15.07
C GLU A 241 -0.62 3.79 16.47
N GLU A 242 -0.09 2.88 17.31
CA GLU A 242 -0.53 2.71 18.70
C GLU A 242 -0.40 4.00 19.51
N ASP A 243 0.74 4.71 19.37
CA ASP A 243 0.96 5.99 20.03
C ASP A 243 -0.01 7.08 19.53
N LEU A 244 -0.27 7.12 18.22
CA LEU A 244 -1.21 8.08 17.62
C LEU A 244 -2.64 7.79 18.07
N GLU A 245 -3.07 6.53 18.08
CA GLU A 245 -4.40 6.14 18.56
C GLU A 245 -4.57 6.43 20.06
N ALA A 246 -3.53 6.19 20.87
CA ALA A 246 -3.52 6.57 22.27
C ALA A 246 -3.58 8.09 22.47
N ALA A 247 -2.90 8.87 21.62
CA ALA A 247 -2.97 10.34 21.65
C ALA A 247 -4.34 10.87 21.23
N ILE A 248 -4.95 10.31 20.17
CA ILE A 248 -6.32 10.65 19.71
C ILE A 248 -7.36 10.33 20.79
N ASN A 249 -7.20 9.22 21.51
CA ASN A 249 -8.08 8.87 22.62
C ASN A 249 -7.96 9.85 23.79
N ALA A 250 -6.78 10.43 24.02
CA ALA A 250 -6.56 11.42 25.06
C ALA A 250 -7.09 12.81 24.66
N ASP A 251 -6.92 13.21 23.40
CA ASP A 251 -7.40 14.49 22.88
C ASP A 251 -7.90 14.37 21.44
N ARG A 252 -9.23 14.45 21.27
CA ARG A 252 -9.90 14.38 19.96
C ARG A 252 -9.97 15.71 19.23
N THR A 253 -9.52 16.80 19.86
CA THR A 253 -9.75 18.16 19.32
C THR A 253 -8.81 18.51 18.16
N ILE A 254 -7.71 17.79 17.98
CA ILE A 254 -6.63 18.14 17.05
C ILE A 254 -6.78 17.38 15.72
N PRO A 255 -7.19 18.04 14.61
CA PRO A 255 -7.41 17.38 13.32
C PRO A 255 -6.10 16.90 12.67
N ASP A 256 -4.96 17.52 13.02
CA ASP A 256 -3.63 17.12 12.52
C ASP A 256 -3.31 15.65 12.84
N LEU A 257 -3.70 15.16 14.03
CA LEU A 257 -3.43 13.80 14.49
C LEU A 257 -4.20 12.76 13.67
N VAL A 258 -5.47 13.03 13.38
CA VAL A 258 -6.33 12.15 12.58
C VAL A 258 -5.74 12.04 11.17
N LEU A 259 -5.41 13.17 10.55
CA LEU A 259 -4.84 13.18 9.20
C LEU A 259 -3.49 12.45 9.14
N LEU A 260 -2.60 12.65 10.12
CA LEU A 260 -1.34 11.93 10.21
C LEU A 260 -1.58 10.42 10.36
N SER A 261 -2.50 10.00 11.23
CA SER A 261 -2.83 8.58 11.42
C SER A 261 -3.33 7.92 10.13
N GLU A 262 -4.18 8.61 9.36
CA GLU A 262 -4.66 8.12 8.06
C GLU A 262 -3.53 8.00 7.04
N THR A 263 -2.61 8.97 6.99
CA THR A 263 -1.45 8.87 6.09
C THR A 263 -0.54 7.70 6.41
N LEU A 264 -0.31 7.42 7.70
CA LEU A 264 0.51 6.30 8.13
C LEU A 264 -0.18 4.96 7.84
N LYS A 265 -1.51 4.88 8.04
CA LYS A 265 -2.31 3.70 7.65
C LYS A 265 -2.19 3.42 6.14
N LEU A 266 -2.26 4.45 5.30
CA LEU A 266 -2.10 4.32 3.84
C LEU A 266 -0.66 3.97 3.40
N SER A 267 0.36 4.41 4.15
CA SER A 267 1.78 4.19 3.82
C SER A 267 2.39 2.96 4.48
N LYS A 268 1.69 2.32 5.42
CA LYS A 268 2.12 1.16 6.22
C LYS A 268 2.86 0.07 5.43
N ARG A 269 2.32 -0.33 4.27
CA ARG A 269 2.91 -1.41 3.45
C ARG A 269 4.31 -1.07 2.93
N VAL A 270 4.51 0.20 2.58
CA VAL A 270 5.79 0.69 2.07
C VAL A 270 6.77 0.83 3.22
N LEU A 271 6.33 1.43 4.33
CA LEU A 271 7.18 1.68 5.49
C LEU A 271 7.63 0.41 6.22
N ILE A 272 6.86 -0.68 6.16
CA ILE A 272 7.30 -1.98 6.71
C ILE A 272 8.50 -2.55 5.93
N LYS A 273 8.58 -2.30 4.61
CA LYS A 273 9.68 -2.76 3.78
C LYS A 273 10.90 -1.86 3.91
N ASP A 274 10.67 -0.55 3.82
CA ASP A 274 11.72 0.45 3.92
C ASP A 274 11.22 1.71 4.64
N PRO A 275 11.62 1.92 5.90
CA PRO A 275 11.18 3.08 6.65
C PRO A 275 11.84 4.39 6.22
N CYS A 276 12.92 4.37 5.42
CA CYS A 276 13.55 5.58 4.87
C CYS A 276 12.61 6.42 4.01
N GLN A 277 11.56 5.80 3.47
CA GLN A 277 10.64 6.44 2.54
C GLN A 277 9.57 7.29 3.22
N MET A 278 9.62 7.42 4.54
CA MET A 278 8.63 8.16 5.33
C MET A 278 8.45 9.61 4.85
N ALA A 279 9.53 10.35 4.58
CA ALA A 279 9.44 11.72 4.07
C ALA A 279 8.69 11.80 2.73
N SER A 280 9.02 10.89 1.81
CA SER A 280 8.39 10.83 0.48
C SER A 280 6.89 10.54 0.56
N GLN A 281 6.49 9.63 1.46
CA GLN A 281 5.09 9.24 1.67
C GLN A 281 4.28 10.35 2.33
N LEU A 282 4.85 11.05 3.32
CA LEU A 282 4.18 12.16 4.00
C LEU A 282 3.99 13.34 3.04
N ILE A 283 5.06 13.80 2.38
CA ILE A 283 4.98 14.93 1.45
C ILE A 283 4.08 14.61 0.26
N GLY A 284 4.24 13.44 -0.34
CA GLY A 284 3.46 13.04 -1.52
C GLY A 284 1.96 12.98 -1.29
N ARG A 285 1.51 12.80 -0.04
CA ARG A 285 0.08 12.72 0.33
C ARG A 285 -0.47 14.01 0.93
N LEU A 286 0.31 14.73 1.74
CA LEU A 286 -0.17 15.87 2.53
C LEU A 286 0.06 17.23 1.87
N HIS A 287 0.99 17.34 0.93
CA HIS A 287 1.42 18.65 0.40
C HIS A 287 0.26 19.49 -0.14
N GLN A 288 -0.65 18.89 -0.91
CA GLN A 288 -1.81 19.61 -1.47
C GLN A 288 -2.85 19.99 -0.42
N ILE A 289 -3.05 19.18 0.61
CA ILE A 289 -4.00 19.48 1.69
C ILE A 289 -3.51 20.69 2.48
N VAL A 290 -2.22 20.73 2.79
CA VAL A 290 -1.61 21.85 3.51
C VAL A 290 -1.53 23.10 2.63
N ALA A 291 -1.29 22.95 1.33
CA ALA A 291 -1.29 24.08 0.39
C ALA A 291 -2.69 24.66 0.16
N ALA A 292 -3.74 23.83 0.24
CA ALA A 292 -5.14 24.25 0.13
C ALA A 292 -5.70 24.88 1.42
N ASP A 293 -5.01 24.73 2.55
CA ASP A 293 -5.38 25.34 3.84
C ASP A 293 -5.03 26.84 3.85
N ILE A 294 -5.86 27.62 3.15
CA ILE A 294 -5.81 29.08 3.12
C ILE A 294 -6.82 29.59 4.17
N PRO A 295 -6.37 30.33 5.20
CA PRO A 295 -7.28 30.89 6.20
C PRO A 295 -8.26 31.87 5.54
N VAL A 296 -9.49 31.92 6.05
CA VAL A 296 -10.58 32.73 5.47
C VAL A 296 -10.27 34.22 5.56
N ALA A 297 -9.59 34.65 6.62
CA ALA A 297 -9.02 35.99 6.77
C ALA A 297 -7.53 35.96 7.16
N PRO A 298 -6.73 36.98 6.77
CA PRO A 298 -5.35 37.13 7.23
C PRO A 298 -5.33 37.50 8.73
N GLY A 299 -5.35 36.48 9.59
CA GLY A 299 -5.41 36.60 11.04
C GLY A 299 -5.94 35.35 11.74
N ASP A 300 -6.75 34.55 11.03
CA ASP A 300 -7.27 33.29 11.57
C ASP A 300 -6.17 32.22 11.64
N PRO A 301 -6.16 31.37 12.69
CA PRO A 301 -5.25 30.24 12.76
C PRO A 301 -5.55 29.26 11.62
N LYS A 302 -4.49 28.76 10.98
CA LYS A 302 -4.60 27.67 10.01
C LYS A 302 -5.27 26.46 10.67
N LYS A 303 -6.07 25.72 9.90
CA LYS A 303 -6.73 24.49 10.39
C LYS A 303 -5.69 23.45 10.84
N TYR A 304 -4.54 23.44 10.17
CA TYR A 304 -3.44 22.52 10.45
C TYR A 304 -2.20 23.29 10.93
N LEU A 305 -1.89 23.20 12.23
CA LEU A 305 -0.81 23.98 12.84
C LEU A 305 0.53 23.24 12.80
N TYR A 306 0.52 21.93 13.03
CA TYR A 306 1.75 21.13 13.20
C TYR A 306 2.23 20.45 11.92
N LEU A 307 1.32 20.15 10.98
CA LEU A 307 1.67 19.51 9.70
C LEU A 307 2.65 20.32 8.84
N PRO A 308 2.53 21.66 8.70
CA PRO A 308 3.51 22.43 7.92
C PRO A 308 4.94 22.31 8.49
N VAL A 309 5.08 22.26 9.82
CA VAL A 309 6.37 22.08 10.49
C VAL A 309 6.95 20.71 10.16
N LEU A 310 6.15 19.64 10.29
CA LEU A 310 6.56 18.28 9.95
C LEU A 310 6.98 18.16 8.48
N LEU A 311 6.24 18.77 7.56
CA LEU A 311 6.59 18.75 6.13
C LEU A 311 7.89 19.49 5.84
N SER A 312 8.15 20.61 6.53
CA SER A 312 9.42 21.33 6.41
C SER A 312 10.62 20.52 6.92
N GLN A 313 10.42 19.70 7.96
CA GLN A 313 11.43 18.76 8.45
C GLN A 313 11.65 17.60 7.48
N CYS A 314 10.57 17.07 6.88
CA CYS A 314 10.66 16.02 5.86
C CYS A 314 11.44 16.51 4.62
N GLN A 315 11.33 17.79 4.28
CA GLN A 315 12.15 18.38 3.23
C GLN A 315 13.63 18.36 3.63
N LYS A 316 13.98 18.75 4.86
CA LYS A 316 15.36 18.73 5.37
C LYS A 316 15.74 17.38 6.00
N SER A 317 15.43 16.28 5.33
CA SER A 317 15.69 14.94 5.87
C SER A 317 17.17 14.69 6.12
N SER A 318 17.50 14.05 7.24
CA SER A 318 18.87 13.68 7.62
C SER A 318 19.45 12.52 6.80
N ILE A 319 18.57 11.77 6.12
CA ILE A 319 18.91 10.75 5.15
C ILE A 319 18.53 11.29 3.77
N PRO A 320 19.35 11.03 2.74
CA PRO A 320 18.99 11.41 1.38
C PRO A 320 17.77 10.59 0.91
N VAL A 321 16.72 11.29 0.47
CA VAL A 321 15.41 10.72 0.09
C VAL A 321 14.88 11.47 -1.14
N LEU A 322 14.16 10.76 -2.02
CA LEU A 322 13.45 11.38 -3.14
C LEU A 322 12.16 12.06 -2.63
N ILE A 323 12.11 13.39 -2.74
CA ILE A 323 10.98 14.17 -2.26
C ILE A 323 10.11 14.60 -3.46
N PRO A 324 8.81 14.24 -3.47
CA PRO A 324 7.91 14.73 -4.50
C PRO A 324 7.65 16.23 -4.30
N SER A 325 7.75 17.00 -5.38
CA SER A 325 7.46 18.44 -5.43
C SER A 325 5.97 18.75 -5.55
N THR A 326 5.17 17.77 -5.98
CA THR A 326 3.70 17.84 -6.04
C THR A 326 3.12 16.61 -5.35
N SER A 327 1.88 16.70 -4.87
CA SER A 327 1.19 15.54 -4.29
C SER A 327 0.90 14.52 -5.40
N CYS A 328 1.72 13.48 -5.47
CA CYS A 328 1.53 12.40 -6.41
C CYS A 328 0.69 11.26 -5.79
N LEU A 329 0.70 11.11 -4.47
CA LEU A 329 0.09 9.99 -3.78
C LEU A 329 -1.37 10.30 -3.40
N ILE A 330 -2.17 9.24 -3.19
CA ILE A 330 -3.57 9.37 -2.76
C ILE A 330 -3.63 10.15 -1.43
N PRO A 331 -4.31 11.29 -1.38
CA PRO A 331 -4.38 12.11 -0.17
C PRO A 331 -5.19 11.40 0.94
N PRO A 332 -4.85 11.61 2.23
CA PRO A 332 -5.71 11.24 3.36
C PRO A 332 -7.00 12.08 3.36
N GLY A 333 -8.06 11.61 4.03
CA GLY A 333 -9.39 12.23 3.95
C GLY A 333 -10.20 11.83 2.69
N GLY A 334 -9.73 10.84 1.94
CA GLY A 334 -10.55 10.12 0.94
C GLY A 334 -11.70 9.35 1.58
N LEU A 335 -12.39 8.50 0.82
CA LEU A 335 -13.35 7.57 1.44
C LEU A 335 -12.59 6.69 2.44
N LEU A 336 -12.92 6.81 3.73
CA LEU A 336 -12.31 6.02 4.79
C LEU A 336 -12.50 4.55 4.47
N CYS A 337 -11.37 3.82 4.43
CA CYS A 337 -11.34 2.40 4.14
C CYS A 337 -10.86 1.67 5.39
N ASP A 338 -11.79 1.04 6.09
CA ASP A 338 -11.49 0.15 7.21
C ASP A 338 -11.18 -1.26 6.69
N PHE A 339 -10.31 -1.96 7.42
CA PHE A 339 -9.89 -3.32 7.07
C PHE A 339 -10.37 -4.32 8.12
N LEU A 340 -11.26 -5.22 7.72
CA LEU A 340 -11.68 -6.36 8.54
C LEU A 340 -10.69 -7.50 8.29
N LYS A 341 -9.67 -7.58 9.16
CA LYS A 341 -8.58 -8.57 9.09
C LYS A 341 -8.91 -9.79 9.92
N GLY A 342 -8.68 -10.98 9.36
CA GLY A 342 -8.81 -12.21 10.13
C GLY A 342 -8.63 -13.50 9.35
N HIS A 343 -8.67 -13.50 8.02
CA HIS A 343 -8.34 -14.67 7.22
C HIS A 343 -6.81 -14.77 7.03
N LEU A 344 -6.31 -15.99 6.83
CA LEU A 344 -4.88 -16.28 6.66
C LEU A 344 -4.49 -16.26 5.17
N ASP A 345 -5.36 -16.76 4.29
CA ASP A 345 -5.27 -16.77 2.83
C ASP A 345 -6.40 -15.92 2.20
N ARG A 346 -6.43 -15.85 0.87
CA ARG A 346 -7.32 -14.99 0.09
C ARG A 346 -8.80 -15.31 0.32
N ILE A 347 -9.61 -14.25 0.34
CA ILE A 347 -11.07 -14.37 0.33
C ILE A 347 -11.55 -14.82 -1.05
N THR A 348 -12.53 -15.73 -1.08
CA THR A 348 -13.07 -16.33 -2.31
C THR A 348 -14.50 -15.90 -2.59
N ALA A 349 -15.33 -15.75 -1.55
CA ALA A 349 -16.72 -15.35 -1.68
C ALA A 349 -17.16 -14.45 -0.52
N LEU A 350 -18.13 -13.58 -0.81
CA LEU A 350 -18.75 -12.62 0.11
C LEU A 350 -20.27 -12.72 0.00
N GLY A 351 -20.97 -12.75 1.12
CA GLY A 351 -22.43 -12.79 1.20
C GLY A 351 -22.96 -11.83 2.25
N GLU A 352 -24.17 -11.33 2.02
CA GLU A 352 -24.82 -10.36 2.91
C GLU A 352 -26.10 -10.91 3.54
N THR A 353 -26.57 -10.22 4.57
CA THR A 353 -27.80 -10.54 5.29
C THR A 353 -28.79 -9.41 5.10
N GLN A 354 -30.03 -9.73 4.69
CA GLN A 354 -31.00 -8.72 4.22
C GLN A 354 -31.54 -7.77 5.30
N LYS A 355 -31.37 -8.08 6.59
CA LYS A 355 -31.94 -7.30 7.71
C LYS A 355 -30.94 -6.81 8.75
N GLN A 356 -29.78 -7.45 8.86
CA GLN A 356 -28.78 -7.11 9.87
C GLN A 356 -27.51 -6.58 9.18
N LEU A 357 -26.77 -5.70 9.85
CA LEU A 357 -25.46 -5.21 9.39
C LEU A 357 -24.38 -6.29 9.62
N VAL A 358 -24.58 -7.45 9.00
CA VAL A 358 -23.71 -8.62 9.11
C VAL A 358 -23.28 -9.05 7.71
N ALA A 359 -21.99 -9.35 7.54
CA ALA A 359 -21.42 -9.87 6.31
C ALA A 359 -20.74 -11.23 6.54
N ALA A 360 -20.96 -12.17 5.62
CA ALA A 360 -20.32 -13.48 5.59
C ALA A 360 -19.16 -13.49 4.59
N THR A 361 -18.00 -13.97 4.99
CA THR A 361 -16.84 -14.14 4.10
C THR A 361 -16.31 -15.55 4.19
N VAL A 362 -15.83 -16.10 3.08
CA VAL A 362 -15.13 -17.38 3.09
C VAL A 362 -13.77 -17.28 2.41
N SER A 363 -12.76 -17.86 3.06
CA SER A 363 -11.38 -17.88 2.60
C SER A 363 -10.98 -19.23 2.03
N ARG A 364 -9.95 -19.24 1.19
CA ARG A 364 -9.25 -20.44 0.73
C ARG A 364 -8.63 -21.25 1.89
N ASP A 365 -8.52 -20.66 3.07
CA ASP A 365 -8.21 -21.36 4.32
C ASP A 365 -9.24 -22.42 4.71
N GLY A 366 -10.43 -22.42 4.09
CA GLY A 366 -11.55 -23.28 4.47
C GLY A 366 -12.33 -22.77 5.68
N ILE A 367 -12.19 -21.49 6.02
CA ILE A 367 -12.83 -20.84 7.16
C ILE A 367 -13.84 -19.81 6.67
N LEU A 368 -15.04 -19.86 7.25
CA LEU A 368 -16.09 -18.86 7.08
C LEU A 368 -16.11 -17.97 8.30
N LYS A 369 -16.19 -16.66 8.08
CA LYS A 369 -16.32 -15.66 9.15
C LYS A 369 -17.54 -14.78 8.92
N MET A 370 -18.33 -14.61 9.98
CA MET A 370 -19.41 -13.63 10.06
C MET A 370 -18.89 -12.39 10.78
N TRP A 371 -19.08 -11.24 10.14
CA TRP A 371 -18.61 -9.94 10.60
C TRP A 371 -19.79 -9.08 10.99
N ASP A 372 -19.78 -8.55 12.22
CA ASP A 372 -20.65 -7.45 12.59
C ASP A 372 -20.00 -6.15 12.12
N LEU A 373 -20.67 -5.47 11.19
CA LEU A 373 -20.15 -4.27 10.55
C LEU A 373 -20.16 -3.06 11.49
N THR A 374 -20.99 -3.08 12.53
CA THR A 374 -21.03 -1.99 13.53
C THR A 374 -19.84 -2.04 14.47
N LEU A 375 -19.45 -3.24 14.90
CA LEU A 375 -18.33 -3.46 15.81
C LEU A 375 -16.98 -3.65 15.08
N GLY A 376 -17.02 -3.92 13.77
CA GLY A 376 -15.83 -4.18 12.96
C GLY A 376 -15.08 -5.46 13.37
N LYS A 377 -15.79 -6.43 13.97
CA LYS A 377 -15.20 -7.66 14.52
C LYS A 377 -15.92 -8.89 13.99
N ALA A 378 -15.18 -10.00 13.90
CA ALA A 378 -15.75 -11.30 13.59
C ALA A 378 -16.54 -11.79 14.80
N VAL A 379 -17.85 -11.98 14.64
CA VAL A 379 -18.75 -12.51 15.69
C VAL A 379 -18.72 -14.03 15.69
N PHE A 380 -18.55 -14.64 14.52
CA PHE A 380 -18.62 -16.08 14.37
C PHE A 380 -17.57 -16.60 13.38
N THR A 381 -16.99 -17.75 13.69
CA THR A 381 -16.00 -18.44 12.86
C THR A 381 -16.37 -19.91 12.73
N LEU A 382 -16.56 -20.37 11.50
CA LEU A 382 -16.87 -21.76 11.17
C LEU A 382 -15.69 -22.37 10.40
N HIS A 383 -15.28 -23.57 10.78
CA HIS A 383 -14.17 -24.30 10.16
C HIS A 383 -14.69 -25.40 9.22
N GLU A 384 -13.82 -25.89 8.33
CA GLU A 384 -14.06 -27.06 7.46
C GLU A 384 -15.14 -26.89 6.35
N ILE A 385 -15.40 -25.67 5.86
CA ILE A 385 -16.40 -25.47 4.79
C ILE A 385 -15.91 -25.98 3.43
N GLY A 386 -14.61 -25.84 3.14
CA GLY A 386 -14.00 -26.18 1.85
C GLY A 386 -13.13 -25.05 1.30
N LYS A 387 -12.14 -25.37 0.45
CA LYS A 387 -11.12 -24.40 0.01
C LYS A 387 -11.49 -23.61 -1.25
N ASN A 388 -12.40 -24.11 -2.08
CA ASN A 388 -12.68 -23.56 -3.41
C ASN A 388 -14.16 -23.18 -3.58
N ILE A 389 -14.62 -22.27 -2.73
CA ILE A 389 -16.01 -21.82 -2.74
C ILE A 389 -16.19 -20.74 -3.80
N SER A 390 -17.21 -20.90 -4.64
CA SER A 390 -17.54 -19.95 -5.70
C SER A 390 -18.61 -18.94 -5.28
N ALA A 391 -19.58 -19.35 -4.46
CA ALA A 391 -20.68 -18.51 -4.03
C ALA A 391 -21.13 -18.85 -2.60
N ILE A 392 -21.62 -17.83 -1.89
CA ILE A 392 -22.20 -17.95 -0.56
C ILE A 392 -23.50 -17.15 -0.48
N THR A 393 -24.51 -17.71 0.18
CA THR A 393 -25.80 -17.05 0.40
C THR A 393 -26.26 -17.30 1.84
N VAL A 394 -26.54 -16.23 2.58
CA VAL A 394 -27.07 -16.32 3.94
C VAL A 394 -28.60 -16.37 3.89
N CYS A 395 -29.19 -17.29 4.64
CA CYS A 395 -30.62 -17.61 4.60
C CYS A 395 -31.22 -17.70 6.02
N LEU A 396 -32.55 -17.65 6.11
CA LEU A 396 -33.34 -17.72 7.35
C LEU A 396 -32.80 -16.82 8.49
N ASP A 397 -32.73 -15.51 8.26
CA ASP A 397 -32.30 -14.52 9.26
C ASP A 397 -30.98 -14.91 9.99
N ASN A 398 -29.96 -15.30 9.22
CA ASN A 398 -28.60 -15.68 9.69
C ASN A 398 -28.50 -17.03 10.40
N ARG A 399 -29.49 -17.91 10.24
CA ARG A 399 -29.41 -19.27 10.76
C ARG A 399 -28.69 -20.22 9.80
N LEU A 400 -28.99 -20.15 8.51
CA LEU A 400 -28.43 -21.05 7.51
C LEU A 400 -27.49 -20.33 6.55
N VAL A 401 -26.44 -21.02 6.13
CA VAL A 401 -25.54 -20.56 5.06
C VAL A 401 -25.47 -21.63 3.98
N ALA A 402 -25.86 -21.25 2.76
CA ALA A 402 -25.66 -22.07 1.58
C ALA A 402 -24.33 -21.71 0.91
N VAL A 403 -23.55 -22.72 0.57
CA VAL A 403 -22.22 -22.61 0.00
C VAL A 403 -22.14 -23.48 -1.26
N SER A 404 -21.61 -22.90 -2.34
CA SER A 404 -21.30 -23.59 -3.59
C SER A 404 -19.80 -23.92 -3.64
N ASP A 405 -19.45 -25.20 -3.54
CA ASP A 405 -18.07 -25.70 -3.68
C ASP A 405 -17.96 -26.53 -4.94
N LYS A 406 -17.42 -25.90 -5.99
CA LYS A 406 -17.40 -26.42 -7.37
C LYS A 406 -18.78 -26.95 -7.78
N ALA A 407 -18.92 -28.27 -7.85
CA ALA A 407 -20.08 -29.02 -8.32
C ALA A 407 -21.11 -29.31 -7.22
N THR A 408 -20.91 -28.87 -5.98
CA THR A 408 -21.76 -29.27 -4.85
C THR A 408 -22.35 -28.06 -4.14
N ILE A 409 -23.57 -28.23 -3.63
CA ILE A 409 -24.26 -27.28 -2.75
C ILE A 409 -24.26 -27.87 -1.35
N LYS A 410 -23.73 -27.13 -0.38
CA LYS A 410 -23.78 -27.48 1.05
C LYS A 410 -24.54 -26.40 1.81
N ILE A 411 -25.45 -26.82 2.68
CA ILE A 411 -26.21 -25.93 3.56
C ILE A 411 -25.75 -26.21 4.99
N TRP A 412 -25.27 -25.17 5.67
CA TRP A 412 -24.78 -25.21 7.04
C TRP A 412 -25.75 -24.53 7.98
N ASP A 413 -26.04 -25.16 9.12
CA ASP A 413 -26.70 -24.48 10.24
C ASP A 413 -25.63 -23.87 11.15
N LEU A 414 -25.66 -22.54 11.28
CA LEU A 414 -24.70 -21.78 12.08
C LEU A 414 -24.88 -22.03 13.58
N SER A 415 -26.10 -22.36 14.03
CA SER A 415 -26.36 -22.66 15.45
C SER A 415 -25.79 -24.02 15.87
N LEU A 416 -25.90 -25.01 14.97
CA LEU A 416 -25.43 -26.38 15.21
C LEU A 416 -23.99 -26.63 14.73
N GLN A 417 -23.42 -25.71 13.96
CA GLN A 417 -22.11 -25.82 13.30
C GLN A 417 -21.96 -27.10 12.46
N LYS A 418 -23.04 -27.53 11.79
CA LYS A 418 -23.08 -28.78 11.01
C LYS A 418 -23.73 -28.57 9.65
N VAL A 419 -23.35 -29.43 8.72
CA VAL A 419 -24.01 -29.53 7.40
C VAL A 419 -25.38 -30.17 7.61
N VAL A 420 -26.43 -29.45 7.23
CA VAL A 420 -27.82 -29.94 7.23
C VAL A 420 -28.13 -30.65 5.91
N TYR A 421 -27.57 -30.17 4.82
CA TYR A 421 -27.80 -30.73 3.49
C TYR A 421 -26.54 -30.65 2.63
N SER A 422 -26.28 -31.72 1.88
CA SER A 422 -25.24 -31.77 0.85
C SER A 422 -25.84 -32.40 -0.39
N SER A 423 -25.75 -31.70 -1.52
CA SER A 423 -26.14 -32.27 -2.82
C SER A 423 -25.08 -33.24 -3.35
N GLY A 424 -25.47 -34.05 -4.33
CA GLY A 424 -24.52 -34.77 -5.19
C GLY A 424 -23.71 -33.84 -6.11
N GLU A 425 -22.76 -34.41 -6.85
CA GLU A 425 -21.95 -33.68 -7.81
C GLU A 425 -22.77 -33.30 -9.06
N PHE A 426 -22.85 -32.00 -9.33
CA PHE A 426 -23.40 -31.44 -10.56
C PHE A 426 -22.29 -31.22 -11.61
N LEU A 427 -22.67 -31.18 -12.89
CA LEU A 427 -21.72 -30.92 -13.98
C LEU A 427 -21.19 -29.47 -13.96
N ASP A 428 -22.01 -28.54 -13.46
CA ASP A 428 -21.73 -27.10 -13.43
C ASP A 428 -21.70 -26.56 -12.01
N THR A 429 -20.99 -25.44 -11.82
CA THR A 429 -21.01 -24.70 -10.55
C THR A 429 -22.31 -23.89 -10.42
N PRO A 430 -23.17 -24.16 -9.42
CA PRO A 430 -24.43 -23.43 -9.28
C PRO A 430 -24.23 -22.02 -8.77
N ILE A 431 -25.00 -21.08 -9.33
CA ILE A 431 -25.17 -19.72 -8.80
C ILE A 431 -26.32 -19.76 -7.79
N LEU A 432 -26.04 -19.35 -6.56
CA LEU A 432 -27.00 -19.39 -5.45
C LEU A 432 -27.58 -17.99 -5.19
N THR A 433 -28.89 -17.93 -4.98
CA THR A 433 -29.58 -16.74 -4.46
C THR A 433 -30.74 -17.17 -3.56
N SER A 434 -31.26 -16.25 -2.74
CA SER A 434 -32.36 -16.54 -1.82
C SER A 434 -33.57 -15.64 -2.07
N SER A 435 -34.77 -16.18 -1.82
CA SER A 435 -36.04 -15.47 -1.94
C SER A 435 -36.92 -15.62 -0.70
N MET A 436 -37.95 -14.77 -0.57
CA MET A 436 -38.87 -14.76 0.58
C MET A 436 -38.14 -14.59 1.92
N ASN A 437 -37.28 -13.58 2.05
CA ASN A 437 -36.46 -13.34 3.26
C ASN A 437 -35.58 -14.54 3.66
N GLY A 438 -35.07 -15.29 2.67
CA GLY A 438 -34.21 -16.43 2.90
C GLY A 438 -34.94 -17.72 3.28
N GLN A 439 -36.24 -17.83 3.01
CA GLN A 439 -37.01 -19.07 3.18
C GLN A 439 -36.81 -20.05 2.02
N LEU A 440 -36.61 -19.52 0.80
CA LEU A 440 -36.37 -20.32 -0.39
C LEU A 440 -34.95 -20.10 -0.89
N LEU A 441 -34.25 -21.19 -1.21
CA LEU A 441 -32.96 -21.15 -1.89
C LEU A 441 -33.15 -21.48 -3.37
N LEU A 442 -32.55 -20.69 -4.24
CA LEU A 442 -32.60 -20.85 -5.68
C LEU A 442 -31.20 -21.15 -6.20
N ALA A 443 -31.04 -22.29 -6.87
CA ALA A 443 -29.80 -22.70 -7.52
C ALA A 443 -29.99 -22.67 -9.04
N PHE A 444 -29.18 -21.84 -9.69
CA PHE A 444 -29.20 -21.70 -11.15
C PHE A 444 -28.00 -22.42 -11.78
N PHE A 445 -28.26 -23.23 -12.79
CA PHE A 445 -27.28 -24.00 -13.54
C PHE A 445 -27.22 -23.48 -14.97
N SER A 446 -26.11 -22.83 -15.32
CA SER A 446 -25.99 -22.13 -16.61
C SER A 446 -25.87 -23.06 -17.81
N GLY A 447 -25.11 -24.14 -17.74
CA GLY A 447 -24.91 -25.05 -18.87
C GLY A 447 -26.12 -25.97 -19.09
N ASN A 448 -26.81 -26.34 -18.02
CA ASN A 448 -28.04 -27.14 -18.10
C ASN A 448 -29.32 -26.32 -18.26
N HIS A 449 -29.23 -24.98 -18.31
CA HIS A 449 -30.36 -24.06 -18.35
C HIS A 449 -31.46 -24.39 -17.33
N LYS A 450 -31.05 -24.76 -16.11
CA LYS A 450 -31.92 -25.36 -15.10
C LYS A 450 -31.95 -24.52 -13.83
N ILE A 451 -33.11 -24.41 -13.20
CA ILE A 451 -33.31 -23.78 -11.90
C ILE A 451 -33.84 -24.84 -10.93
N GLN A 452 -33.24 -24.92 -9.76
CA GLN A 452 -33.72 -25.73 -8.65
C GLN A 452 -34.10 -24.82 -7.48
N VAL A 453 -35.30 -25.03 -6.93
CA VAL A 453 -35.83 -24.27 -5.79
C VAL A 453 -35.90 -25.20 -4.58
N PHE A 454 -35.29 -24.83 -3.46
CA PHE A 454 -35.31 -25.59 -2.21
C PHE A 454 -36.07 -24.84 -1.12
N ASP A 455 -36.92 -25.56 -0.37
CA ASP A 455 -37.53 -25.04 0.85
C ASP A 455 -36.59 -25.20 2.04
N LEU A 456 -36.16 -24.09 2.63
CA LEU A 456 -35.27 -24.12 3.80
C LEU A 456 -36.02 -24.20 5.13
N VAL A 457 -37.34 -23.94 5.16
CA VAL A 457 -38.10 -23.81 6.42
C VAL A 457 -38.32 -25.17 7.09
N HIS A 458 -38.63 -26.21 6.33
CA HIS A 458 -39.06 -27.50 6.88
C HIS A 458 -38.00 -28.60 6.77
N SER A 459 -37.37 -28.79 5.59
CA SER A 459 -36.54 -29.99 5.37
C SER A 459 -35.43 -29.86 4.32
N CYS A 460 -35.12 -28.65 3.83
CA CYS A 460 -34.16 -28.46 2.72
C CYS A 460 -34.49 -29.32 1.48
N GLN A 461 -35.79 -29.60 1.23
CA GLN A 461 -36.23 -30.42 0.11
C GLN A 461 -36.37 -29.58 -1.17
N LEU A 462 -36.16 -30.22 -2.31
CA LEU A 462 -36.38 -29.64 -3.63
C LEU A 462 -37.88 -29.48 -3.90
N LEU A 463 -38.36 -28.25 -4.10
CA LEU A 463 -39.74 -27.92 -4.43
C LEU A 463 -40.02 -27.95 -5.92
N HIS A 464 -39.18 -27.26 -6.69
CA HIS A 464 -39.40 -27.05 -8.12
C HIS A 464 -38.11 -27.23 -8.90
N GLU A 465 -38.26 -27.82 -10.07
CA GLU A 465 -37.21 -28.00 -11.06
C GLU A 465 -37.72 -27.46 -12.39
N VAL A 466 -37.08 -26.41 -12.91
CA VAL A 466 -37.56 -25.65 -14.06
C VAL A 466 -36.45 -25.47 -15.08
N TYR A 467 -36.76 -25.70 -16.35
CA TYR A 467 -35.84 -25.47 -17.47
C TYR A 467 -36.15 -24.13 -18.15
N LEU A 468 -35.15 -23.26 -18.28
CA LEU A 468 -35.23 -21.98 -18.97
C LEU A 468 -34.96 -22.19 -20.47
N PHE A 469 -36.01 -22.24 -21.29
CA PHE A 469 -35.88 -22.17 -22.75
C PHE A 469 -36.13 -20.72 -23.20
N SER A 470 -35.15 -20.12 -23.89
CA SER A 470 -35.37 -18.87 -24.64
C SER A 470 -35.20 -19.14 -26.14
N GLU A 471 -36.02 -18.49 -26.97
CA GLU A 471 -36.02 -18.61 -28.43
C GLU A 471 -34.73 -18.07 -29.08
N GLU A 472 -33.99 -17.23 -28.35
CA GLU A 472 -32.68 -16.70 -28.71
C GLU A 472 -31.58 -17.41 -27.90
N ALA A 473 -31.34 -18.70 -28.16
CA ALA A 473 -30.22 -19.40 -27.55
C ALA A 473 -28.92 -19.11 -28.35
N PRO A 474 -27.94 -18.34 -27.83
CA PRO A 474 -26.70 -18.10 -28.54
C PRO A 474 -25.91 -19.41 -28.65
N MET A 475 -25.76 -19.91 -29.88
CA MET A 475 -25.20 -21.24 -30.18
C MET A 475 -23.70 -21.42 -29.89
N HIS A 476 -22.95 -20.42 -29.42
CA HIS A 476 -21.51 -20.59 -29.17
C HIS A 476 -20.98 -19.93 -27.89
N LYS A 477 -20.58 -20.81 -26.97
CA LYS A 477 -19.42 -20.79 -26.04
C LYS A 477 -19.36 -19.74 -24.91
N THR A 478 -19.51 -20.30 -23.69
CA THR A 478 -18.89 -19.94 -22.40
C THR A 478 -19.36 -18.67 -21.66
N HIS A 479 -20.17 -18.92 -20.61
CA HIS A 479 -20.57 -18.08 -19.45
C HIS A 479 -21.51 -16.90 -19.72
N SER A 480 -22.50 -16.56 -18.90
CA SER A 480 -22.97 -17.03 -17.59
C SER A 480 -24.36 -16.43 -17.40
N LEU A 481 -25.30 -17.20 -16.84
CA LEU A 481 -26.56 -16.64 -16.38
C LEU A 481 -26.28 -15.55 -15.32
N LEU A 482 -26.83 -14.36 -15.51
CA LEU A 482 -26.84 -13.28 -14.55
C LEU A 482 -28.07 -13.46 -13.65
N VAL A 483 -27.89 -13.38 -12.34
CA VAL A 483 -28.97 -13.56 -11.35
C VAL A 483 -28.87 -12.44 -10.32
N SER A 484 -30.02 -11.89 -9.93
CA SER A 484 -30.06 -10.90 -8.86
C SER A 484 -29.70 -11.52 -7.51
N LYS A 485 -28.77 -10.88 -6.77
CA LYS A 485 -28.47 -11.23 -5.36
C LYS A 485 -29.64 -10.89 -4.42
N ASN A 486 -30.40 -9.86 -4.77
CA ASN A 486 -31.59 -9.43 -4.03
C ASN A 486 -32.86 -10.06 -4.61
N SER A 487 -33.89 -10.14 -3.78
CA SER A 487 -35.22 -10.59 -4.14
C SER A 487 -36.28 -9.68 -3.53
N VAL A 488 -37.43 -9.58 -4.19
CA VAL A 488 -38.61 -8.90 -3.65
C VAL A 488 -39.77 -9.87 -3.71
N LYS A 489 -40.40 -10.09 -2.54
CA LYS A 489 -41.39 -11.18 -2.36
C LYS A 489 -40.75 -12.52 -2.75
N ASP A 490 -41.31 -13.17 -3.75
CA ASP A 490 -40.85 -14.41 -4.36
C ASP A 490 -40.17 -14.20 -5.73
N TYR A 491 -39.97 -12.96 -6.17
CA TYR A 491 -39.39 -12.65 -7.47
C TYR A 491 -37.86 -12.56 -7.44
N VAL A 492 -37.23 -13.18 -8.43
CA VAL A 492 -35.80 -13.10 -8.75
C VAL A 492 -35.66 -12.78 -10.23
N LEU A 493 -34.72 -11.90 -10.56
CA LEU A 493 -34.47 -11.45 -11.92
C LEU A 493 -33.25 -12.19 -12.45
N CYS A 494 -33.36 -12.74 -13.66
CA CYS A 494 -32.27 -13.43 -14.32
C CYS A 494 -32.16 -13.02 -15.79
N ALA A 495 -30.96 -13.00 -16.34
CA ALA A 495 -30.73 -12.68 -17.75
C ALA A 495 -29.54 -13.49 -18.26
N TYR A 496 -29.49 -13.75 -19.57
CA TYR A 496 -28.26 -14.24 -20.18
C TYR A 496 -27.36 -13.05 -20.50
N ARG A 497 -26.05 -13.19 -20.25
CA ARG A 497 -25.09 -12.16 -20.66
C ARG A 497 -25.20 -11.97 -22.19
N SER A 498 -25.21 -10.71 -22.63
CA SER A 498 -25.43 -10.32 -24.03
C SER A 498 -26.84 -10.50 -24.60
N ALA A 499 -27.82 -10.92 -23.79
CA ALA A 499 -29.22 -10.90 -24.20
C ALA A 499 -29.79 -9.46 -24.17
N SER A 500 -30.80 -9.22 -25.00
CA SER A 500 -31.61 -8.00 -25.02
C SER A 500 -32.78 -8.05 -24.02
N GLU A 501 -33.04 -9.22 -23.44
CA GLU A 501 -34.14 -9.45 -22.50
C GLU A 501 -33.69 -10.03 -21.15
N ALA A 502 -34.40 -9.62 -20.09
CA ALA A 502 -34.30 -10.17 -18.74
C ALA A 502 -35.62 -10.86 -18.34
N MET A 503 -35.53 -11.93 -17.54
CA MET A 503 -36.65 -12.77 -17.13
C MET A 503 -36.90 -12.65 -15.62
N VAL A 504 -38.15 -12.39 -15.24
CA VAL A 504 -38.61 -12.38 -13.84
C VAL A 504 -39.12 -13.78 -13.47
N PHE A 505 -38.46 -14.44 -12.54
CA PHE A 505 -38.81 -15.77 -12.06
C PHE A 505 -39.48 -15.71 -10.67
N SER A 506 -40.61 -16.39 -10.49
CA SER A 506 -41.26 -16.57 -9.18
C SER A 506 -40.78 -17.87 -8.53
N GLY A 507 -40.04 -17.76 -7.43
CA GLY A 507 -39.53 -18.90 -6.67
C GLY A 507 -40.64 -19.74 -6.05
N LYS A 508 -41.75 -19.12 -5.61
CA LYS A 508 -42.87 -19.84 -4.98
C LYS A 508 -43.74 -20.58 -6.00
N LYS A 509 -43.93 -20.02 -7.20
CA LYS A 509 -44.73 -20.67 -8.26
C LYS A 509 -43.88 -21.60 -9.15
N GLY A 510 -42.57 -21.38 -9.20
CA GLY A 510 -41.66 -22.11 -10.09
C GLY A 510 -41.86 -21.76 -11.57
N VAL A 511 -42.23 -20.51 -11.90
CA VAL A 511 -42.53 -20.10 -13.29
C VAL A 511 -41.94 -18.71 -13.59
N VAL A 512 -41.56 -18.48 -14.85
CA VAL A 512 -41.20 -17.16 -15.38
C VAL A 512 -42.48 -16.33 -15.55
N VAL A 513 -42.58 -15.22 -14.82
CA VAL A 513 -43.78 -14.36 -14.74
C VAL A 513 -43.79 -13.28 -15.82
N ALA A 514 -42.62 -12.73 -16.16
CA ALA A 514 -42.50 -11.65 -17.14
C ALA A 514 -41.13 -11.67 -17.84
N LYS A 515 -41.08 -11.12 -19.05
CA LYS A 515 -39.85 -10.83 -19.81
C LYS A 515 -39.74 -9.32 -20.04
N LEU A 516 -38.66 -8.71 -19.59
CA LEU A 516 -38.34 -7.29 -19.71
C LEU A 516 -37.41 -7.10 -20.92
N LYS A 517 -37.88 -6.42 -21.97
CA LYS A 517 -37.10 -6.18 -23.20
C LYS A 517 -36.52 -4.77 -23.23
N SER A 518 -35.26 -4.64 -23.65
CA SER A 518 -34.58 -3.36 -23.78
C SER A 518 -35.29 -2.40 -24.73
N GLN A 519 -35.21 -1.09 -24.45
CA GLN A 519 -35.71 -0.07 -25.37
C GLN A 519 -34.73 0.20 -26.53
N GLU A 520 -33.44 -0.04 -26.32
CA GLU A 520 -32.38 0.12 -27.32
C GLU A 520 -32.15 -1.18 -28.13
N PRO A 521 -31.97 -1.10 -29.47
CA PRO A 521 -31.91 -2.28 -30.35
C PRO A 521 -30.58 -3.04 -30.34
N MET A 522 -29.50 -2.45 -29.84
CA MET A 522 -28.17 -3.08 -29.73
C MET A 522 -27.66 -3.04 -28.29
N ALA A 523 -28.51 -3.47 -27.35
CA ALA A 523 -28.21 -3.53 -25.93
C ALA A 523 -27.78 -4.95 -25.52
N ALA A 524 -26.66 -5.05 -24.79
CA ALA A 524 -26.17 -6.31 -24.25
C ALA A 524 -26.27 -6.29 -22.71
N ALA A 525 -27.06 -7.19 -22.12
CA ALA A 525 -27.18 -7.28 -20.67
C ALA A 525 -25.84 -7.66 -20.01
N GLU A 526 -25.39 -6.83 -19.05
CA GLU A 526 -24.16 -7.01 -18.28
C GLU A 526 -24.45 -7.29 -16.79
N GLY A 527 -25.59 -6.82 -16.26
CA GLY A 527 -25.97 -6.99 -14.87
C GLY A 527 -27.46 -6.88 -14.62
N VAL A 528 -27.91 -7.48 -13.52
CA VAL A 528 -29.30 -7.52 -13.08
C VAL A 528 -29.39 -7.29 -11.56
N ALA A 529 -30.29 -6.40 -11.12
CA ALA A 529 -30.57 -6.14 -9.70
C ALA A 529 -32.06 -5.91 -9.44
N ILE A 530 -32.43 -5.95 -8.16
CA ILE A 530 -33.80 -5.69 -7.70
C ILE A 530 -33.75 -4.74 -6.51
N THR A 531 -34.62 -3.73 -6.52
CA THR A 531 -34.96 -2.88 -5.37
C THR A 531 -36.42 -3.11 -4.98
N LYS A 532 -36.87 -2.53 -3.86
CA LYS A 532 -38.27 -2.67 -3.42
C LYS A 532 -39.28 -2.24 -4.49
N ASP A 533 -38.92 -1.22 -5.27
CA ASP A 533 -39.83 -0.57 -6.21
C ASP A 533 -39.50 -0.87 -7.68
N TYR A 534 -38.23 -1.20 -8.00
CA TYR A 534 -37.75 -1.37 -9.37
C TYR A 534 -36.95 -2.66 -9.61
N PHE A 535 -37.18 -3.30 -10.76
CA PHE A 535 -36.24 -4.21 -11.40
C PHE A 535 -35.23 -3.40 -12.21
N LEU A 536 -33.94 -3.68 -12.04
CA LEU A 536 -32.83 -2.99 -12.69
C LEU A 536 -32.16 -3.93 -13.70
N VAL A 537 -32.12 -3.51 -14.96
CA VAL A 537 -31.36 -4.21 -16.01
C VAL A 537 -30.26 -3.29 -16.52
N ILE A 538 -29.02 -3.72 -16.38
CA ILE A 538 -27.82 -2.98 -16.79
C ILE A 538 -27.42 -3.49 -18.17
N PHE A 539 -27.54 -2.62 -19.16
CA PHE A 539 -27.16 -2.84 -20.53
C PHE A 539 -25.87 -2.12 -20.91
N ARG A 540 -25.15 -2.69 -21.85
CA ARG A 540 -24.02 -2.08 -22.52
C ARG A 540 -24.41 -1.79 -23.97
N CYS A 541 -24.29 -0.52 -24.37
CA CYS A 541 -24.77 -0.05 -25.67
C CYS A 541 -23.64 0.71 -26.42
N PRO A 542 -23.52 0.57 -27.75
CA PRO A 542 -22.54 1.32 -28.53
C PRO A 542 -22.91 2.82 -28.61
N PHE A 543 -21.92 3.67 -28.36
CA PHE A 543 -22.01 5.13 -28.43
C PHE A 543 -20.96 5.69 -29.41
N MET A 544 -21.38 6.53 -30.35
CA MET A 544 -20.48 7.24 -31.29
C MET A 544 -19.46 6.34 -32.03
N ARG A 545 -19.91 5.26 -32.69
CA ARG A 545 -19.17 4.32 -33.58
C ARG A 545 -17.93 3.61 -33.00
N LYS A 546 -17.35 4.05 -31.88
CA LYS A 546 -16.11 3.51 -31.29
C LYS A 546 -16.11 3.39 -29.76
N GLN A 547 -17.11 3.95 -29.07
CA GLN A 547 -17.20 3.91 -27.62
C GLN A 547 -18.43 3.09 -27.20
N GLU A 548 -18.46 2.62 -25.97
CA GLU A 548 -19.60 1.93 -25.38
C GLU A 548 -19.95 2.66 -24.08
N ILE A 549 -21.24 2.73 -23.77
CA ILE A 549 -21.74 3.32 -22.52
C ILE A 549 -22.58 2.30 -21.77
N VAL A 550 -22.58 2.42 -20.45
CA VAL A 550 -23.49 1.68 -19.58
C VAL A 550 -24.83 2.41 -19.55
N LEU A 551 -25.92 1.67 -19.76
CA LEU A 551 -27.30 2.12 -19.66
C LEU A 551 -28.02 1.26 -18.61
N ILE A 552 -28.62 1.87 -17.58
CA ILE A 552 -29.37 1.17 -16.54
C ILE A 552 -30.85 1.47 -16.77
N GLU A 553 -31.64 0.47 -17.16
CA GLU A 553 -33.09 0.60 -17.33
C GLU A 553 -33.82 0.14 -16.06
N LEU A 554 -34.79 0.94 -15.61
CA LEU A 554 -35.65 0.64 -14.46
C LEU A 554 -37.04 0.20 -14.91
N TYR A 555 -37.54 -0.89 -14.34
CA TYR A 555 -38.89 -1.42 -14.56
C TYR A 555 -39.64 -1.53 -13.24
N ASN A 556 -40.89 -1.10 -13.17
CA ASN A 556 -41.66 -1.12 -11.94
C ASN A 556 -41.99 -2.57 -11.50
N VAL A 557 -41.82 -2.89 -10.22
CA VAL A 557 -42.03 -4.25 -9.67
C VAL A 557 -43.50 -4.70 -9.73
N HIS A 558 -44.45 -3.78 -9.64
CA HIS A 558 -45.88 -4.09 -9.63
C HIS A 558 -46.47 -4.26 -11.02
N THR A 559 -46.05 -3.43 -11.98
CA THR A 559 -46.64 -3.39 -13.33
C THR A 559 -45.76 -4.06 -14.40
N PHE A 560 -44.49 -4.33 -14.10
CA PHE A 560 -43.45 -4.76 -15.06
C PHE A 560 -43.20 -3.78 -16.21
N ALA A 561 -43.76 -2.56 -16.14
CA ALA A 561 -43.59 -1.54 -17.16
C ALA A 561 -42.27 -0.80 -16.98
N TYR A 562 -41.70 -0.37 -18.10
CA TYR A 562 -40.54 0.52 -18.13
C TYR A 562 -40.86 1.86 -17.44
N ALA A 563 -39.94 2.33 -16.59
CA ALA A 563 -40.04 3.62 -15.89
C ALA A 563 -39.14 4.67 -16.55
N HIS A 564 -37.82 4.55 -16.39
CA HIS A 564 -36.80 5.46 -16.94
C HIS A 564 -35.44 4.77 -17.06
N SER A 565 -34.44 5.48 -17.61
CA SER A 565 -33.11 4.96 -17.88
C SER A 565 -32.00 5.90 -17.41
N LEU A 566 -30.95 5.37 -16.79
CA LEU A 566 -29.77 6.10 -16.35
C LEU A 566 -28.59 5.84 -17.28
N LYS A 567 -27.81 6.88 -17.60
CA LYS A 567 -26.63 6.77 -18.48
C LYS A 567 -25.34 6.96 -17.69
N GLY A 568 -24.38 6.05 -17.89
CA GLY A 568 -23.02 6.16 -17.38
C GLY A 568 -22.06 6.89 -18.34
N CYS A 569 -20.78 6.89 -17.99
CA CYS A 569 -19.69 7.43 -18.79
C CYS A 569 -19.06 6.38 -19.71
N CYS A 570 -18.40 6.81 -20.79
CA CYS A 570 -17.69 5.90 -21.72
C CYS A 570 -16.50 5.14 -21.10
N ASN A 571 -16.05 5.55 -19.91
CA ASN A 571 -14.94 4.92 -19.20
C ASN A 571 -15.41 3.92 -18.14
N ASP A 572 -16.73 3.79 -17.93
CA ASP A 572 -17.26 2.90 -16.90
C ASP A 572 -17.31 1.47 -17.43
N ASN A 573 -16.70 0.57 -16.68
CA ASN A 573 -16.68 -0.85 -16.99
C ASN A 573 -17.14 -1.60 -15.75
N ILE A 574 -18.41 -2.03 -15.68
CA ILE A 574 -18.97 -2.60 -14.46
C ILE A 574 -18.57 -4.07 -14.32
N HIS A 575 -17.74 -4.39 -13.33
CA HIS A 575 -17.41 -5.78 -13.01
C HIS A 575 -18.35 -6.37 -11.96
N THR A 576 -18.59 -5.63 -10.87
CA THR A 576 -19.52 -6.01 -9.81
C THR A 576 -20.23 -4.77 -9.29
N PHE A 577 -21.45 -4.94 -8.81
CA PHE A 577 -22.31 -3.88 -8.33
C PHE A 577 -23.24 -4.40 -7.23
N ALA A 578 -23.73 -3.47 -6.41
CA ALA A 578 -24.68 -3.73 -5.34
C ALA A 578 -25.65 -2.57 -5.23
N VAL A 579 -26.87 -2.88 -4.79
CA VAL A 579 -27.88 -1.87 -4.49
C VAL A 579 -28.04 -1.79 -2.98
N ASN A 580 -28.03 -0.56 -2.46
CA ASN A 580 -28.25 -0.28 -1.05
C ASN A 580 -29.60 -0.86 -0.57
N HIS A 581 -29.70 -1.30 0.69
CA HIS A 581 -30.93 -1.82 1.30
C HIS A 581 -32.13 -0.85 1.23
N LEU A 582 -31.87 0.46 1.25
CA LEU A 582 -32.91 1.48 1.07
C LEU A 582 -33.44 1.55 -0.36
N GLY A 583 -32.69 1.05 -1.35
CA GLY A 583 -33.06 1.09 -2.76
C GLY A 583 -32.83 2.44 -3.44
N SER A 584 -32.11 3.38 -2.81
CA SER A 584 -31.89 4.72 -3.36
C SER A 584 -30.72 4.82 -4.35
N HIS A 585 -29.63 4.08 -4.10
CA HIS A 585 -28.41 4.13 -4.91
C HIS A 585 -27.96 2.75 -5.38
N LEU A 586 -27.47 2.71 -6.61
CA LEU A 586 -26.68 1.60 -7.14
C LEU A 586 -25.20 1.97 -7.06
N VAL A 587 -24.39 1.12 -6.43
CA VAL A 587 -22.94 1.28 -6.32
C VAL A 587 -22.28 0.22 -7.18
N ALA A 588 -21.46 0.63 -8.14
CA ALA A 588 -20.66 -0.30 -8.95
C ALA A 588 -19.17 -0.07 -8.73
N PHE A 589 -18.42 -1.15 -8.94
CA PHE A 589 -16.97 -1.16 -8.94
C PHE A 589 -16.48 -1.31 -10.37
N SER A 590 -15.86 -0.24 -10.87
CA SER A 590 -15.42 -0.09 -12.25
C SER A 590 -13.91 -0.29 -12.37
N PRO A 591 -13.39 -1.48 -12.72
CA PRO A 591 -11.99 -1.67 -13.04
C PRO A 591 -11.61 -1.01 -14.37
N ILE A 592 -10.57 -0.18 -14.33
CA ILE A 592 -9.96 0.41 -15.52
C ILE A 592 -8.90 -0.58 -16.03
N PRO A 593 -9.12 -1.23 -17.19
CA PRO A 593 -8.32 -2.36 -17.65
C PRO A 593 -6.85 -2.01 -17.87
N ASN A 594 -6.55 -0.75 -18.22
CA ASN A 594 -5.20 -0.32 -18.56
C ASN A 594 -4.34 0.06 -17.34
N THR A 595 -4.97 0.39 -16.20
CA THR A 595 -4.26 0.95 -15.04
C THR A 595 -4.29 0.02 -13.81
N GLY A 596 -5.06 -1.07 -13.83
CA GLY A 596 -5.22 -1.96 -12.68
C GLY A 596 -5.86 -1.27 -11.46
N THR A 597 -6.52 -0.13 -11.68
CA THR A 597 -7.23 0.62 -10.65
C THR A 597 -8.73 0.41 -10.78
N THR A 598 -9.43 0.30 -9.66
CA THR A 598 -10.89 0.27 -9.60
C THR A 598 -11.44 1.58 -9.07
N GLU A 599 -12.48 2.07 -9.72
CA GLU A 599 -13.26 3.22 -9.28
C GLU A 599 -14.57 2.75 -8.64
N ILE A 600 -14.99 3.41 -7.56
CA ILE A 600 -16.31 3.23 -6.95
C ILE A 600 -17.20 4.30 -7.56
N VAL A 601 -18.21 3.84 -8.28
CA VAL A 601 -19.15 4.66 -9.02
C VAL A 601 -20.54 4.47 -8.42
N SER A 602 -21.31 5.56 -8.30
CA SER A 602 -22.67 5.51 -7.77
C SER A 602 -23.67 6.18 -8.70
N TRP A 603 -24.82 5.54 -8.90
CA TRP A 603 -25.99 6.10 -9.55
C TRP A 603 -27.09 6.31 -8.51
N ASN A 604 -27.66 7.51 -8.47
CA ASN A 604 -28.91 7.75 -7.76
C ASN A 604 -30.08 7.33 -8.65
N LEU A 605 -30.92 6.42 -8.16
CA LEU A 605 -32.01 5.88 -8.96
C LEU A 605 -33.18 6.88 -9.13
N GLU A 606 -33.30 7.85 -8.22
CA GLU A 606 -34.36 8.87 -8.25
C GLU A 606 -33.90 10.17 -8.93
N SER A 607 -32.70 10.68 -8.61
CA SER A 607 -32.21 11.95 -9.18
C SER A 607 -31.46 11.80 -10.50
N GLU A 608 -31.23 10.56 -10.94
CA GLU A 608 -30.42 10.21 -12.11
C GLU A 608 -28.94 10.65 -12.05
N ASP A 609 -28.48 11.08 -10.87
CA ASP A 609 -27.10 11.55 -10.69
C ASP A 609 -26.09 10.40 -10.79
N HIS A 610 -25.08 10.60 -11.63
CA HIS A 610 -23.93 9.70 -11.78
C HIS A 610 -22.67 10.33 -11.17
N LYS A 611 -22.00 9.63 -10.25
CA LYS A 611 -20.83 10.13 -9.50
C LYS A 611 -19.70 9.11 -9.42
N HIS A 612 -18.47 9.60 -9.57
CA HIS A 612 -17.24 8.84 -9.26
C HIS A 612 -16.77 9.21 -7.86
N LEU A 613 -16.90 8.29 -6.90
CA LEU A 613 -16.71 8.58 -5.47
C LEU A 613 -15.26 8.40 -5.00
N ALA A 614 -14.63 7.31 -5.42
CA ALA A 614 -13.23 7.00 -5.08
C ALA A 614 -12.56 6.18 -6.17
N LYS A 615 -11.23 6.29 -6.23
CA LYS A 615 -10.37 5.47 -7.05
C LYS A 615 -9.34 4.80 -6.16
N PHE A 616 -9.16 3.49 -6.30
CA PHE A 616 -8.14 2.76 -5.57
C PHE A 616 -7.43 1.73 -6.45
N PRO A 617 -6.18 1.38 -6.12
CA PRO A 617 -5.35 0.50 -6.94
C PRO A 617 -5.51 -0.96 -6.48
N SER A 618 -6.24 -1.75 -7.26
CA SER A 618 -6.40 -3.20 -7.19
C SER A 618 -7.57 -3.62 -8.05
N VAL A 619 -7.55 -4.83 -8.61
CA VAL A 619 -8.74 -5.40 -9.26
C VAL A 619 -9.60 -6.08 -8.21
N LEU A 620 -10.86 -5.69 -8.16
CA LEU A 620 -11.85 -6.15 -7.18
C LEU A 620 -12.55 -7.41 -7.70
N VAL A 621 -12.71 -8.41 -6.83
CA VAL A 621 -13.33 -9.70 -7.21
C VAL A 621 -14.84 -9.62 -6.99
N ASP A 622 -15.27 -9.30 -5.77
CA ASP A 622 -16.68 -9.10 -5.46
C ASP A 622 -16.88 -8.00 -4.40
N GLY A 623 -18.05 -7.36 -4.43
CA GLY A 623 -18.40 -6.23 -3.58
C GLY A 623 -19.90 -6.17 -3.28
N ILE A 624 -20.23 -5.60 -2.13
CA ILE A 624 -21.57 -5.54 -1.56
C ILE A 624 -21.76 -4.17 -0.89
N CYS A 625 -22.98 -3.64 -0.88
CA CYS A 625 -23.30 -2.39 -0.20
C CYS A 625 -24.60 -2.54 0.58
N SER A 626 -24.47 -2.69 1.90
CA SER A 626 -25.61 -2.88 2.82
C SER A 626 -26.28 -1.54 3.14
N ASP A 627 -25.45 -0.58 3.51
CA ASP A 627 -25.74 0.81 3.79
C ASP A 627 -24.65 1.61 3.08
N LEU A 628 -24.93 2.88 2.73
CA LEU A 628 -23.91 3.75 2.16
C LEU A 628 -22.72 3.94 3.09
N ARG A 629 -22.91 3.71 4.40
CA ARG A 629 -21.83 3.71 5.39
C ARG A 629 -20.94 2.47 5.36
N TYR A 630 -21.42 1.36 4.81
CA TYR A 630 -20.76 0.07 4.80
C TYR A 630 -20.81 -0.54 3.40
N CYS A 631 -19.96 0.00 2.52
CA CYS A 631 -19.68 -0.60 1.23
C CYS A 631 -18.49 -1.55 1.40
N LEU A 632 -18.68 -2.86 1.19
CA LEU A 632 -17.69 -3.89 1.44
C LEU A 632 -17.17 -4.48 0.15
N ALA A 633 -15.88 -4.75 0.06
CA ALA A 633 -15.34 -5.57 -1.04
C ALA A 633 -13.99 -6.18 -0.72
N PHE A 634 -13.61 -7.20 -1.49
CA PHE A 634 -12.28 -7.78 -1.44
C PHE A 634 -11.65 -7.80 -2.84
N CYS A 635 -10.33 -7.70 -2.88
CA CYS A 635 -9.57 -7.71 -4.13
C CYS A 635 -8.87 -9.05 -4.32
N ASP A 636 -8.43 -9.31 -5.54
CA ASP A 636 -7.77 -10.57 -5.84
C ASP A 636 -6.48 -10.72 -5.00
N GLY A 637 -6.37 -11.84 -4.29
CA GLY A 637 -5.26 -12.15 -3.40
C GLY A 637 -5.31 -11.50 -2.01
N ASP A 638 -6.30 -10.66 -1.69
CA ASP A 638 -6.43 -10.06 -0.35
C ASP A 638 -7.00 -11.07 0.66
N ASN A 639 -6.42 -11.13 1.86
CA ASN A 639 -6.89 -11.93 3.00
C ASN A 639 -7.72 -11.11 4.02
N TYR A 640 -8.21 -9.95 3.61
CA TYR A 640 -8.98 -9.03 4.44
C TYR A 640 -10.08 -8.38 3.60
N LEU A 641 -11.17 -7.99 4.27
CA LEU A 641 -12.29 -7.29 3.63
C LEU A 641 -12.10 -5.77 3.81
N ARG A 642 -12.33 -4.99 2.75
CA ARG A 642 -12.29 -3.52 2.76
C ARG A 642 -13.71 -3.00 3.00
N SER A 643 -13.84 -1.98 3.83
CA SER A 643 -15.11 -1.31 4.15
C SER A 643 -14.99 0.19 3.91
N TRP A 644 -15.84 0.75 3.02
CA TRP A 644 -15.90 2.17 2.70
C TRP A 644 -17.18 2.83 3.24
N ASN A 645 -17.02 4.02 3.80
CA ASN A 645 -18.14 4.89 4.16
C ASN A 645 -18.39 5.94 3.08
N LEU A 646 -19.34 5.66 2.17
CA LEU A 646 -19.72 6.50 1.03
C LEU A 646 -20.63 7.68 1.41
N ALA A 647 -21.29 7.64 2.57
CA ALA A 647 -22.32 8.62 2.95
C ALA A 647 -21.80 10.07 2.98
N SER A 648 -20.51 10.28 3.28
CA SER A 648 -19.90 11.62 3.34
C SER A 648 -19.76 12.29 1.98
N LYS A 649 -19.58 11.53 0.90
CA LYS A 649 -19.29 12.06 -0.45
C LYS A 649 -20.47 12.03 -1.40
N ILE A 650 -21.52 11.27 -1.09
CA ILE A 650 -22.69 11.14 -1.97
C ILE A 650 -23.42 12.47 -2.16
N ASN A 651 -23.37 13.38 -1.19
CA ASN A 651 -23.99 14.71 -1.30
C ASN A 651 -23.11 15.76 -2.02
N ASP A 652 -21.86 15.43 -2.35
CA ASP A 652 -20.98 16.37 -3.05
C ASP A 652 -21.42 16.54 -4.51
N GLN A 653 -21.75 17.76 -4.89
CA GLN A 653 -22.19 18.09 -6.25
C GLN A 653 -21.02 18.22 -7.22
N SER A 654 -19.79 18.46 -6.73
CA SER A 654 -18.60 18.60 -7.58
C SER A 654 -18.20 17.32 -8.32
N LEU A 655 -18.68 16.17 -7.83
CA LEU A 655 -18.39 14.83 -8.37
C LEU A 655 -19.43 14.35 -9.39
N THR A 656 -20.45 15.16 -9.70
CA THR A 656 -21.49 14.81 -10.68
C THR A 656 -20.92 14.84 -12.09
N VAL A 657 -21.01 13.71 -12.80
CA VAL A 657 -20.59 13.59 -14.19
C VAL A 657 -21.82 13.50 -15.07
N THR A 658 -22.15 14.59 -15.75
CA THR A 658 -23.23 14.62 -16.74
C THR A 658 -22.70 14.24 -18.12
N ALA A 659 -23.20 13.12 -18.66
CA ALA A 659 -22.81 12.59 -19.97
C ALA A 659 -23.00 13.57 -21.15
N SER A 660 -23.84 14.60 -20.98
CA SER A 660 -24.11 15.63 -22.00
C SER A 660 -23.02 16.71 -22.12
N ASN A 661 -22.10 16.83 -21.15
CA ASN A 661 -21.12 17.92 -21.08
C ASN A 661 -19.71 17.58 -21.55
N THR A 662 -19.46 16.39 -22.10
CA THR A 662 -18.17 16.06 -22.74
C THR A 662 -18.05 16.79 -24.08
N LYS A 663 -17.75 18.10 -24.03
CA LYS A 663 -17.30 18.86 -25.19
C LYS A 663 -16.16 18.09 -25.86
N LYS A 664 -16.26 17.89 -27.17
CA LYS A 664 -15.27 17.21 -28.04
C LYS A 664 -13.83 17.64 -27.71
N THR A 665 -13.17 16.97 -26.78
CA THR A 665 -11.76 17.20 -26.47
C THR A 665 -10.96 16.33 -27.43
N ASN A 666 -10.33 16.96 -28.41
CA ASN A 666 -9.35 16.27 -29.23
C ASN A 666 -8.19 15.85 -28.32
N GLY A 667 -7.94 14.56 -28.16
CA GLY A 667 -6.80 14.07 -27.37
C GLY A 667 -5.48 14.57 -27.97
N ILE A 668 -4.49 14.88 -27.13
CA ILE A 668 -3.14 15.26 -27.55
C ILE A 668 -2.27 14.00 -27.54
N GLN A 669 -1.53 13.75 -28.62
CA GLN A 669 -0.64 12.60 -28.79
C GLN A 669 0.80 12.91 -28.33
N ASP A 670 1.33 14.08 -28.65
CA ASP A 670 2.72 14.45 -28.36
C ASP A 670 2.84 15.95 -28.03
N ILE A 671 3.76 16.30 -27.12
CA ILE A 671 4.00 17.68 -26.66
C ILE A 671 5.49 17.96 -26.75
N VAL A 672 5.86 18.95 -27.57
CA VAL A 672 7.24 19.37 -27.78
C VAL A 672 7.46 20.77 -27.21
N THR A 673 8.36 20.90 -26.24
CA THR A 673 8.80 22.18 -25.66
C THR A 673 9.88 22.83 -26.51
N MET A 674 9.82 24.15 -26.69
CA MET A 674 10.79 24.89 -27.52
C MET A 674 11.91 25.50 -26.67
N LYS A 675 13.16 25.07 -26.89
CA LYS A 675 14.35 25.58 -26.15
C LYS A 675 14.51 27.10 -26.27
N ASN A 676 14.48 27.61 -27.51
CA ASN A 676 14.65 29.05 -27.77
C ASN A 676 13.37 29.87 -27.49
N TYR A 677 12.22 29.21 -27.32
CA TYR A 677 10.93 29.85 -27.07
C TYR A 677 10.14 29.15 -25.95
N PRO A 678 10.62 29.18 -24.69
CA PRO A 678 10.06 28.40 -23.58
C PRO A 678 8.62 28.80 -23.20
N ARG A 679 8.12 29.92 -23.74
CA ARG A 679 6.72 30.34 -23.59
C ARG A 679 5.75 29.49 -24.40
N TYR A 680 6.21 28.79 -25.43
CA TYR A 680 5.37 28.04 -26.35
C TYR A 680 5.65 26.53 -26.31
N ALA A 681 4.58 25.74 -26.42
CA ALA A 681 4.64 24.30 -26.65
C ALA A 681 3.85 23.94 -27.91
N VAL A 682 4.40 23.05 -28.73
CA VAL A 682 3.71 22.53 -29.92
C VAL A 682 3.19 21.15 -29.60
N CYS A 683 1.88 20.97 -29.71
CA CYS A 683 1.16 19.74 -29.41
C CYS A 683 0.61 19.14 -30.71
N ARG A 684 0.81 17.83 -30.92
CA ARG A 684 0.16 17.09 -32.01
C ARG A 684 -1.10 16.42 -31.47
N ASN A 685 -2.21 16.53 -32.18
CA ASN A 685 -3.46 15.89 -31.77
C ASN A 685 -3.52 14.42 -32.23
N THR A 686 -4.35 13.63 -31.54
CA THR A 686 -4.74 12.26 -31.92
C THR A 686 -5.47 12.18 -33.25
N SER A 687 -6.21 13.24 -33.60
CA SER A 687 -6.71 13.44 -34.95
C SER A 687 -5.53 13.82 -35.87
N PRO A 688 -5.24 13.03 -36.92
CA PRO A 688 -4.11 13.32 -37.79
C PRO A 688 -4.26 14.68 -38.48
N GLY A 689 -3.13 15.33 -38.75
CA GLY A 689 -3.07 16.59 -39.50
C GLY A 689 -3.42 17.86 -38.72
N VAL A 690 -3.71 17.77 -37.41
CA VAL A 690 -3.95 18.94 -36.54
C VAL A 690 -2.78 19.16 -35.60
N ILE A 691 -2.10 20.29 -35.76
CA ILE A 691 -1.01 20.74 -34.88
C ILE A 691 -1.49 21.98 -34.12
N THR A 692 -1.33 21.97 -32.80
CA THR A 692 -1.76 23.06 -31.93
C THR A 692 -0.57 23.69 -31.22
N VAL A 693 -0.54 25.01 -31.13
CA VAL A 693 0.49 25.75 -30.39
C VAL A 693 -0.14 26.36 -29.15
N TRP A 694 0.48 26.10 -28.00
CA TRP A 694 0.03 26.50 -26.68
C TRP A 694 0.99 27.50 -26.09
N ASN A 695 0.47 28.48 -25.34
CA ASN A 695 1.28 29.41 -24.57
C ASN A 695 1.21 29.03 -23.09
N ILE A 696 2.36 28.71 -22.50
CA ILE A 696 2.48 28.18 -21.14
C ILE A 696 2.29 29.29 -20.09
N VAL A 697 2.68 30.53 -20.40
CA VAL A 697 2.71 31.64 -19.42
C VAL A 697 1.31 32.23 -19.16
N LYS A 698 0.42 32.21 -20.17
CA LYS A 698 -0.98 32.59 -19.95
C LYS A 698 -1.71 31.39 -19.36
N SER A 699 -1.94 31.39 -18.05
CA SER A 699 -2.59 30.37 -17.21
C SER A 699 -4.06 30.02 -17.56
N LYS A 700 -4.45 30.12 -18.83
CA LYS A 700 -5.71 29.60 -19.40
C LYS A 700 -5.41 28.42 -20.33
N CYS A 701 -4.66 27.42 -19.87
CA CYS A 701 -4.64 26.09 -20.52
C CYS A 701 -5.97 25.32 -20.33
N LYS A 702 -7.05 25.98 -19.90
CA LYS A 702 -8.42 25.48 -20.04
C LYS A 702 -8.88 25.72 -21.48
N HIS A 703 -8.66 24.70 -22.29
CA HIS A 703 -9.41 24.35 -23.51
C HIS A 703 -9.08 25.05 -24.83
N ASN A 704 -8.40 26.20 -24.86
CA ASN A 704 -8.15 26.90 -26.13
C ASN A 704 -6.65 27.03 -26.45
N ALA A 705 -6.21 26.34 -27.52
CA ALA A 705 -4.89 26.52 -28.10
C ALA A 705 -4.76 27.94 -28.70
N VAL A 706 -3.56 28.53 -28.61
CA VAL A 706 -3.27 29.87 -29.16
C VAL A 706 -3.29 29.84 -30.69
N ARG A 707 -2.88 28.71 -31.28
CA ARG A 707 -2.89 28.49 -32.73
C ARG A 707 -3.27 27.04 -33.03
N VAL A 708 -4.04 26.83 -34.09
CA VAL A 708 -4.41 25.52 -34.62
C VAL A 708 -4.13 25.54 -36.11
N GLU A 709 -3.20 24.71 -36.58
CA GLU A 709 -2.93 24.48 -37.99
C GLU A 709 -3.55 23.14 -38.41
N ARG A 710 -4.26 23.14 -39.54
CA ARG A 710 -4.96 21.95 -40.08
C ARG A 710 -4.47 21.67 -41.49
N GLY A 711 -4.33 20.39 -41.83
CA GLY A 711 -4.05 19.94 -43.21
C GLY A 711 -2.60 20.12 -43.66
N LEU A 712 -1.66 20.28 -42.72
CA LEU A 712 -0.23 20.37 -43.02
C LEU A 712 0.44 19.00 -43.26
N VAL A 713 -0.21 17.90 -42.89
CA VAL A 713 0.43 16.60 -42.68
C VAL A 713 -0.54 15.49 -43.08
N GLU A 714 -0.05 14.51 -43.85
CA GLU A 714 -0.79 13.26 -44.12
C GLU A 714 -0.48 12.20 -43.05
N ASN A 715 -1.32 11.16 -42.93
CA ASN A 715 -1.14 10.12 -41.91
C ASN A 715 0.22 9.40 -41.97
N THR A 716 0.89 9.44 -43.12
CA THR A 716 2.16 8.75 -43.39
C THR A 716 3.41 9.58 -43.15
N ASP A 717 3.25 10.89 -42.92
CA ASP A 717 4.36 11.84 -42.81
C ASP A 717 4.86 11.94 -41.36
N ILE A 718 6.15 12.25 -41.23
CA ILE A 718 6.79 12.43 -39.92
C ILE A 718 7.05 13.90 -39.68
N VAL A 719 6.56 14.42 -38.56
CA VAL A 719 6.65 15.83 -38.20
C VAL A 719 7.47 16.00 -36.93
N LEU A 720 8.61 16.66 -37.05
CA LEU A 720 9.47 17.05 -35.93
C LEU A 720 9.37 18.56 -35.73
N ALA A 721 9.28 19.01 -34.49
CA ALA A 721 9.15 20.43 -34.17
C ALA A 721 10.38 20.90 -33.39
N ARG A 722 11.02 21.99 -33.84
CA ARG A 722 12.13 22.64 -33.11
C ARG A 722 12.17 24.13 -33.44
N ASP A 723 12.35 24.97 -32.43
CA ASP A 723 12.47 26.43 -32.55
C ASP A 723 11.38 27.09 -33.41
N MET A 724 10.11 26.73 -33.16
CA MET A 724 8.95 27.22 -33.90
C MET A 724 8.98 26.89 -35.41
N LYS A 725 9.81 25.93 -35.83
CA LYS A 725 9.80 25.35 -37.18
C LYS A 725 9.33 23.90 -37.12
N LEU A 726 8.53 23.50 -38.11
CA LEU A 726 8.18 22.11 -38.35
C LEU A 726 9.05 21.56 -39.47
N TYR A 727 9.67 20.41 -39.23
CA TYR A 727 10.41 19.62 -40.19
C TYR A 727 9.55 18.41 -40.53
N ILE A 728 9.04 18.39 -41.76
CA ILE A 728 8.12 17.36 -42.25
C ILE A 728 8.90 16.48 -43.24
N LEU A 729 9.08 15.21 -42.90
CA LEU A 729 9.64 14.19 -43.78
C LEU A 729 8.48 13.53 -44.53
N THR A 730 8.51 13.65 -45.86
CA THR A 730 7.45 13.20 -46.76
C THR A 730 8.06 12.49 -47.99
N GLY A 731 7.21 11.87 -48.81
CA GLY A 731 7.66 11.22 -50.05
C GLY A 731 8.39 9.91 -49.79
N LYS A 732 7.63 8.87 -49.40
CA LYS A 732 8.16 7.51 -49.27
C LYS A 732 8.48 6.97 -50.66
N GLY A 733 9.76 6.83 -50.97
CA GLY A 733 10.26 6.17 -52.17
C GLY A 733 10.98 4.86 -51.83
N ILE A 734 11.42 4.14 -52.86
CA ILE A 734 12.19 2.89 -52.71
C ILE A 734 13.60 3.16 -53.24
N ALA A 735 14.61 2.89 -52.41
CA ALA A 735 16.02 2.91 -52.80
C ALA A 735 16.33 1.60 -53.53
N SER A 736 16.64 1.70 -54.82
CA SER A 736 16.97 0.56 -55.70
C SER A 736 18.41 0.04 -55.56
N TYR A 737 19.29 0.79 -54.90
CA TYR A 737 20.72 0.44 -54.75
C TYR A 737 21.03 -0.50 -53.57
N ALA A 738 20.01 -0.93 -52.81
CA ALA A 738 20.17 -1.86 -51.69
C ALA A 738 19.37 -3.13 -51.99
N ASP A 739 20.00 -4.30 -51.77
CA ASP A 739 19.34 -5.61 -51.76
C ASP A 739 19.12 -6.02 -50.29
N PRO A 740 17.87 -6.20 -49.81
CA PRO A 740 16.58 -5.96 -50.46
C PRO A 740 16.24 -4.45 -50.62
N PRO A 741 15.34 -4.08 -51.56
CA PRO A 741 14.97 -2.69 -51.85
C PRO A 741 14.36 -2.00 -50.61
N ARG A 742 14.88 -0.81 -50.27
CA ARG A 742 14.58 -0.14 -48.99
C ARG A 742 13.64 1.03 -49.14
N SER A 743 12.57 1.11 -48.34
CA SER A 743 11.76 2.33 -48.27
C SER A 743 12.58 3.47 -47.64
N ILE A 744 12.52 4.68 -48.20
CA ILE A 744 13.23 5.88 -47.72
C ILE A 744 12.35 7.12 -47.83
N PHE A 745 12.52 8.08 -46.91
CA PHE A 745 11.97 9.43 -47.07
C PHE A 745 12.87 10.23 -48.01
N GLN A 746 12.30 10.70 -49.12
CA GLN A 746 13.04 11.42 -50.17
C GLN A 746 12.94 12.93 -50.05
N THR A 747 11.91 13.47 -49.37
CA THR A 747 11.68 14.91 -49.28
C THR A 747 11.57 15.43 -47.85
N LEU A 748 12.24 16.55 -47.57
CA LEU A 748 12.12 17.32 -46.34
C LEU A 748 11.49 18.68 -46.64
N ILE A 749 10.44 19.01 -45.90
CA ILE A 749 9.76 20.30 -45.96
C ILE A 749 9.92 21.00 -44.61
N VAL A 750 10.38 22.25 -44.63
CA VAL A 750 10.51 23.09 -43.43
C VAL A 750 9.44 24.16 -43.46
N TYR A 751 8.58 24.18 -42.45
CA TYR A 751 7.49 25.13 -42.28
C TYR A 751 7.71 26.02 -41.06
N ASP A 752 7.63 27.34 -41.24
CA ASP A 752 7.76 28.31 -40.16
C ASP A 752 6.41 28.53 -39.46
N LEU A 753 6.30 28.17 -38.18
CA LEU A 753 5.08 28.40 -37.42
C LEU A 753 4.88 29.88 -37.08
N LEU A 754 5.89 30.75 -37.11
CA LEU A 754 5.72 32.19 -36.90
C LEU A 754 5.21 32.86 -38.17
N LYS A 755 5.91 32.63 -39.30
CA LYS A 755 5.64 33.28 -40.59
C LYS A 755 4.52 32.63 -41.40
N LYS A 756 4.04 31.44 -41.02
CA LYS A 756 3.03 30.64 -41.73
C LYS A 756 3.38 30.34 -43.20
N LYS A 757 4.65 30.11 -43.48
CA LYS A 757 5.14 29.86 -44.84
C LYS A 757 6.11 28.69 -44.85
N TYR A 758 6.10 27.94 -45.95
CA TYR A 758 7.14 26.97 -46.26
C TYR A 758 8.45 27.73 -46.54
N ILE A 759 9.51 27.40 -45.80
CA ILE A 759 10.83 28.02 -45.95
C ILE A 759 11.66 27.23 -46.97
N LYS A 760 11.67 25.90 -46.84
CA LYS A 760 12.57 25.02 -47.58
C LYS A 760 11.83 23.76 -48.01
N LYS A 761 12.05 23.33 -49.26
CA LYS A 761 11.70 22.01 -49.77
C LYS A 761 12.96 21.42 -50.38
N GLN A 762 13.40 20.27 -49.87
CA GLN A 762 14.58 19.57 -50.32
C GLN A 762 14.21 18.14 -50.72
N SER A 763 14.70 17.71 -51.89
CA SER A 763 14.48 16.37 -52.45
C SER A 763 15.81 15.64 -52.61
N GLY A 764 15.79 14.30 -52.55
CA GLY A 764 16.98 13.46 -52.69
C GLY A 764 17.62 13.05 -51.36
N LEU A 765 16.83 13.00 -50.28
CA LEU A 765 17.29 12.53 -48.97
C LEU A 765 17.26 11.00 -48.89
N TYR A 766 18.16 10.43 -48.10
CA TYR A 766 18.26 9.00 -47.83
C TYR A 766 18.06 8.72 -46.34
N ILE A 767 16.85 8.94 -45.85
CA ILE A 767 16.48 8.70 -44.45
C ILE A 767 15.60 7.45 -44.36
N ILE A 768 16.04 6.46 -43.58
CA ILE A 768 15.35 5.18 -43.37
C ILE A 768 14.12 5.42 -42.50
N PRO A 769 12.88 5.06 -42.92
CA PRO A 769 11.66 5.40 -42.23
C PRO A 769 11.50 4.60 -40.94
N CYS A 770 11.48 5.31 -39.82
CA CYS A 770 11.15 4.80 -38.49
C CYS A 770 9.84 5.47 -38.00
N PRO A 771 9.12 4.92 -37.00
CA PRO A 771 8.04 5.66 -36.37
C PRO A 771 8.54 6.98 -35.76
N ASN A 772 7.66 7.98 -35.71
CA ASN A 772 8.01 9.36 -35.35
C ASN A 772 8.75 9.48 -34.00
N ASN A 773 8.37 8.66 -33.02
CA ASN A 773 8.95 8.70 -31.67
C ASN A 773 10.44 8.32 -31.63
N GLU A 774 10.95 7.67 -32.68
CA GLU A 774 12.34 7.19 -32.78
C GLU A 774 13.28 8.21 -33.41
N TYR A 775 12.75 9.32 -33.94
CA TYR A 775 13.56 10.42 -34.44
C TYR A 775 13.68 11.54 -33.42
N LYS A 776 14.90 12.07 -33.27
CA LYS A 776 15.16 13.28 -32.50
C LYS A 776 16.05 14.23 -33.29
N MET A 777 15.65 15.49 -33.32
CA MET A 777 16.46 16.56 -33.92
C MET A 777 17.53 16.99 -32.92
N LEU A 778 18.79 17.05 -33.34
CA LEU A 778 19.94 17.54 -32.57
C LEU A 778 20.37 18.96 -33.03
N GLU A 779 21.22 19.63 -32.25
CA GLU A 779 21.82 20.92 -32.63
C GLU A 779 22.64 20.81 -33.94
N GLY A 780 22.60 21.85 -34.76
CA GLY A 780 23.34 21.90 -36.04
C GLY A 780 22.68 21.18 -37.21
N GLY A 781 21.36 20.94 -37.19
CA GLY A 781 20.65 20.33 -38.32
C GLY A 781 20.88 18.82 -38.46
N LEU A 782 21.30 18.16 -37.38
CA LEU A 782 21.46 16.71 -37.33
C LEU A 782 20.16 16.03 -36.89
N LEU A 783 19.86 14.89 -37.50
CA LEU A 783 18.76 14.02 -37.14
C LEU A 783 19.33 12.74 -36.55
N LEU A 784 18.97 12.40 -35.32
CA LEU A 784 19.27 11.13 -34.69
C LEU A 784 18.10 10.18 -34.90
N GLY A 785 18.39 8.93 -35.24
CA GLY A 785 17.42 7.85 -35.20
C GLY A 785 18.08 6.49 -35.16
N LEU A 786 17.25 5.45 -35.21
CA LEU A 786 17.69 4.06 -35.12
C LEU A 786 18.02 3.50 -36.51
N SER A 787 18.92 2.51 -36.54
CA SER A 787 19.11 1.66 -37.72
C SER A 787 17.88 0.78 -37.98
N GLU A 788 17.73 0.27 -39.20
CA GLU A 788 16.62 -0.61 -39.61
C GLU A 788 16.43 -1.84 -38.70
N ASN A 789 17.53 -2.52 -38.35
CA ASN A 789 17.53 -3.66 -37.42
C ASN A 789 17.46 -3.24 -35.95
N ARG A 790 17.49 -1.93 -35.67
CA ARG A 790 17.54 -1.33 -34.31
C ARG A 790 18.77 -1.76 -33.49
N ASP A 791 19.89 -2.03 -34.14
CA ASP A 791 21.13 -2.43 -33.46
C ASP A 791 21.96 -1.25 -32.95
N HIS A 792 21.87 -0.09 -33.63
CA HIS A 792 22.74 1.08 -33.39
C HIS A 792 22.07 2.39 -33.80
N PHE A 793 22.62 3.52 -33.34
CA PHE A 793 22.16 4.84 -33.80
C PHE A 793 22.83 5.27 -35.08
N VAL A 794 22.08 6.05 -35.86
CA VAL A 794 22.54 6.73 -37.05
C VAL A 794 22.24 8.22 -36.89
N THR A 795 23.24 9.07 -37.14
CA THR A 795 23.05 10.51 -37.26
C THR A 795 23.04 10.90 -38.73
N TRP A 796 22.00 11.58 -39.19
CA TRP A 796 21.91 12.14 -40.54
C TRP A 796 22.13 13.64 -40.48
N ASN A 797 22.83 14.18 -41.48
CA ASN A 797 22.85 15.62 -41.68
C ASN A 797 21.66 16.01 -42.57
N LEU A 798 20.75 16.87 -42.09
CA LEU A 798 19.57 17.28 -42.85
C LEU A 798 19.88 18.26 -43.98
N GLU A 799 21.06 18.89 -43.98
CA GLU A 799 21.50 19.76 -45.06
C GLU A 799 21.93 18.94 -46.28
N THR A 800 22.63 17.81 -46.06
CA THR A 800 23.16 16.96 -47.13
C THR A 800 22.35 15.70 -47.38
N GLY A 801 21.56 15.25 -46.41
CA GLY A 801 20.77 14.01 -46.46
C GLY A 801 21.56 12.73 -46.27
N LEU A 802 22.85 12.82 -45.93
CA LEU A 802 23.76 11.69 -45.77
C LEU A 802 23.97 11.34 -44.30
N ILE A 803 24.37 10.09 -44.07
CA ILE A 803 24.77 9.59 -42.75
C ILE A 803 26.11 10.25 -42.36
N LYS A 804 26.16 10.84 -41.17
CA LYS A 804 27.36 11.45 -40.58
C LYS A 804 28.11 10.43 -39.71
N ASP A 805 27.46 9.90 -38.68
CA ASP A 805 28.09 8.99 -37.71
C ASP A 805 27.19 7.77 -37.39
N ARG A 806 27.80 6.71 -36.84
CA ARG A 806 27.13 5.49 -36.36
C ARG A 806 27.60 5.17 -34.93
N LEU A 807 26.68 5.02 -33.98
CA LEU A 807 27.00 4.75 -32.57
C LEU A 807 26.60 3.33 -32.18
N ARG A 808 27.59 2.49 -31.85
CA ARG A 808 27.39 1.09 -31.43
C ARG A 808 27.79 0.89 -29.96
N PRO A 809 27.08 0.02 -29.21
CA PRO A 809 27.53 -0.39 -27.89
C PRO A 809 28.83 -1.21 -28.00
N GLU A 810 29.85 -0.82 -27.23
CA GLU A 810 31.11 -1.56 -27.13
C GLU A 810 31.11 -2.39 -25.84
N TYR A 811 30.74 -3.67 -25.94
CA TYR A 811 30.93 -4.59 -24.83
C TYR A 811 32.35 -5.13 -24.87
N LYS A 812 33.18 -4.79 -23.88
CA LYS A 812 34.46 -5.49 -23.69
C LYS A 812 34.16 -6.96 -23.38
N GLU A 813 34.40 -7.85 -24.34
CA GLU A 813 34.33 -9.30 -24.13
C GLU A 813 35.44 -9.70 -23.14
N ASN A 814 35.10 -9.74 -21.86
CA ASN A 814 35.92 -10.48 -20.90
C ASN A 814 35.67 -11.97 -21.15
N PHE A 815 36.57 -12.57 -21.93
CA PHE A 815 36.65 -14.01 -22.18
C PHE A 815 36.43 -14.84 -20.89
N VAL A 816 35.30 -15.52 -20.80
CA VAL A 816 35.10 -16.71 -19.94
C VAL A 816 34.75 -17.93 -20.83
N LEU A 817 35.33 -17.97 -22.03
CA LEU A 817 35.21 -19.10 -22.96
C LEU A 817 36.58 -19.71 -23.25
N GLN A 818 37.28 -20.16 -22.21
CA GLN A 818 38.29 -21.22 -22.31
C GLN A 818 38.30 -22.02 -21.00
N SER A 819 37.51 -23.09 -20.93
CA SER A 819 37.79 -24.30 -20.13
C SER A 819 36.60 -25.25 -20.09
N THR A 820 36.08 -25.68 -21.25
CA THR A 820 35.20 -26.87 -21.29
C THR A 820 35.35 -27.67 -22.59
N GLN A 821 36.58 -27.87 -23.08
CA GLN A 821 36.89 -29.00 -23.96
C GLN A 821 38.26 -29.56 -23.57
N HIS A 822 38.35 -30.89 -23.55
CA HIS A 822 39.44 -31.75 -23.03
C HIS A 822 39.32 -32.20 -21.58
N THR A 823 38.59 -33.30 -21.39
CA THR A 823 38.87 -34.30 -20.37
C THR A 823 40.22 -34.98 -20.66
N THR A 824 41.13 -35.03 -19.69
CA THR A 824 41.68 -36.25 -19.04
C THR A 824 43.00 -35.95 -18.30
N HIS A 825 43.09 -36.41 -17.06
CA HIS A 825 44.27 -36.59 -16.21
C HIS A 825 45.28 -35.44 -16.04
N SER A 826 45.22 -34.76 -14.89
CA SER A 826 46.34 -34.74 -13.92
C SER A 826 45.99 -33.88 -12.72
N SER A 827 46.47 -34.32 -11.57
CA SER A 827 46.31 -33.74 -10.25
C SER A 827 47.24 -32.55 -10.05
N SER A 828 46.69 -31.35 -9.90
CA SER A 828 47.35 -30.27 -9.16
C SER A 828 46.30 -29.32 -8.56
N LYS A 829 46.35 -29.19 -7.24
CA LYS A 829 45.57 -28.23 -6.46
C LYS A 829 46.16 -26.85 -6.72
N GLU A 830 45.45 -25.97 -7.42
CA GLU A 830 45.71 -24.53 -7.32
C GLU A 830 44.44 -23.73 -7.00
N ASN A 831 44.60 -22.87 -6.01
CA ASN A 831 43.56 -22.10 -5.33
C ASN A 831 43.05 -20.96 -6.22
N MET A 832 41.89 -21.16 -6.84
CA MET A 832 41.16 -20.06 -7.48
C MET A 832 40.54 -19.16 -6.40
N LYS A 833 41.18 -17.99 -6.18
CA LYS A 833 40.68 -16.94 -5.28
C LYS A 833 39.33 -16.41 -5.79
N ARG A 834 38.31 -16.50 -4.94
CA ARG A 834 36.96 -15.94 -5.19
C ARG A 834 37.00 -14.42 -5.33
N PRO A 835 36.17 -13.81 -6.20
CA PRO A 835 35.88 -12.39 -6.09
C PRO A 835 35.13 -12.12 -4.77
N LYS A 836 35.70 -11.27 -3.93
CA LYS A 836 35.10 -10.85 -2.66
C LYS A 836 34.01 -9.82 -2.94
N GLY A 837 32.75 -10.24 -2.82
CA GLY A 837 31.62 -9.31 -2.82
C GLY A 837 30.33 -9.92 -3.37
N VAL A 838 29.83 -11.00 -2.77
CA VAL A 838 28.50 -11.52 -3.11
C VAL A 838 27.76 -11.82 -1.81
N TYR A 839 26.68 -11.06 -1.58
CA TYR A 839 25.73 -11.32 -0.50
C TYR A 839 25.11 -12.70 -0.73
N LYS A 840 25.02 -13.49 0.34
CA LYS A 840 24.33 -14.78 0.32
C LYS A 840 22.84 -14.52 0.05
N GLU A 841 22.35 -14.90 -1.12
CA GLU A 841 20.93 -15.15 -1.32
C GLU A 841 20.41 -16.05 -0.19
N LYS A 842 19.26 -15.71 0.39
CA LYS A 842 18.57 -16.57 1.34
C LYS A 842 17.88 -17.66 0.51
N PRO A 843 18.33 -18.93 0.54
CA PRO A 843 17.58 -19.99 -0.11
C PRO A 843 16.23 -20.14 0.61
N ALA A 844 15.22 -20.53 -0.17
CA ALA A 844 13.88 -20.91 0.30
C ALA A 844 13.92 -21.60 1.68
N LEU A 845 12.98 -21.20 2.55
CA LEU A 845 12.86 -21.64 3.95
C LEU A 845 12.81 -23.17 4.06
N TRP A 846 13.97 -23.80 4.21
CA TRP A 846 14.09 -25.17 4.71
C TRP A 846 13.85 -25.17 6.21
N HIS A 847 13.06 -26.12 6.69
CA HIS A 847 12.84 -26.26 8.13
C HIS A 847 14.17 -26.62 8.82
N PRO A 848 14.44 -26.12 10.04
CA PRO A 848 15.71 -26.37 10.76
C PRO A 848 16.11 -27.84 10.90
N TRP A 849 15.15 -28.77 10.87
CA TRP A 849 15.39 -30.22 10.90
C TRP A 849 15.97 -30.77 9.57
N GLU A 850 15.52 -30.28 8.42
CA GLU A 850 16.01 -30.71 7.11
C GLU A 850 17.47 -30.30 6.88
N LYS A 851 17.90 -29.18 7.49
CA LYS A 851 19.31 -28.74 7.49
C LYS A 851 20.23 -29.63 8.33
N ARG A 852 19.71 -30.30 9.37
CA ARG A 852 20.50 -31.19 10.24
C ARG A 852 20.77 -32.55 9.60
N ASN A 853 19.84 -33.07 8.80
CA ASN A 853 19.92 -34.41 8.21
C ASN A 853 20.66 -34.47 6.86
N GLU A 854 21.17 -33.35 6.35
CA GLU A 854 21.77 -33.29 5.01
C GLU A 854 23.22 -33.81 4.98
N ILE A 855 23.42 -34.92 4.26
CA ILE A 855 24.71 -35.57 4.00
C ILE A 855 25.64 -34.63 3.18
N ASN A 856 26.96 -34.67 3.44
CA ASN A 856 27.96 -33.84 2.75
C ASN A 856 27.92 -33.94 1.20
N THR A 857 27.52 -35.08 0.66
CA THR A 857 27.31 -35.31 -0.78
C THR A 857 26.12 -34.51 -1.33
N GLY A 858 25.03 -34.41 -0.56
CA GLY A 858 23.87 -33.56 -0.87
C GLY A 858 24.24 -32.08 -0.93
N LYS A 859 25.01 -31.61 0.06
CA LYS A 859 25.54 -30.22 0.09
C LYS A 859 26.40 -29.91 -1.13
N LYS A 860 27.24 -30.85 -1.58
CA LYS A 860 28.09 -30.69 -2.77
C LYS A 860 27.24 -30.62 -4.05
N ARG A 861 26.30 -31.55 -4.24
CA ARG A 861 25.37 -31.53 -5.38
C ARG A 861 24.52 -30.26 -5.43
N LYS A 862 24.09 -29.73 -4.28
CA LYS A 862 23.37 -28.44 -4.22
C LYS A 862 24.24 -27.27 -4.64
N LYS A 863 25.49 -27.21 -4.17
CA LYS A 863 26.44 -26.16 -4.59
C LYS A 863 26.73 -26.24 -6.09
N GLU A 864 26.90 -27.43 -6.64
CA GLU A 864 27.09 -27.63 -8.07
C GLU A 864 25.85 -27.28 -8.89
N LYS A 865 24.64 -27.62 -8.42
CA LYS A 865 23.37 -27.20 -9.05
C LYS A 865 23.19 -25.69 -9.01
N ALA A 866 23.46 -25.05 -7.86
CA ALA A 866 23.39 -23.60 -7.72
C ALA A 866 24.39 -22.89 -8.64
N LEU A 867 25.64 -23.39 -8.71
CA LEU A 867 26.66 -22.87 -9.62
C LEU A 867 26.26 -23.05 -11.10
N LYS A 868 25.67 -24.20 -11.46
CA LYS A 868 25.17 -24.42 -12.83
C LYS A 868 24.06 -23.44 -13.19
N LEU A 869 23.07 -23.26 -12.31
CA LEU A 869 22.01 -22.27 -12.50
C LEU A 869 22.59 -20.85 -12.62
N GLU A 870 23.57 -20.49 -11.78
CA GLU A 870 24.25 -19.19 -11.86
C GLU A 870 24.96 -19.00 -13.21
N VAL A 871 25.70 -20.00 -13.69
CA VAL A 871 26.35 -19.96 -15.00
C VAL A 871 25.33 -19.85 -16.14
N GLU A 872 24.22 -20.61 -16.09
CA GLU A 872 23.14 -20.52 -17.07
C GLU A 872 22.48 -19.13 -17.07
N THR A 873 22.28 -18.52 -15.90
CA THR A 873 21.74 -17.14 -15.81
C THR A 873 22.70 -16.11 -16.41
N LEU A 874 24.00 -16.21 -16.11
CA LEU A 874 25.01 -15.32 -16.70
C LEU A 874 25.11 -15.46 -18.22
N GLN A 875 24.96 -16.69 -18.75
CA GLN A 875 24.91 -16.92 -20.20
C GLN A 875 23.65 -16.33 -20.84
N LYS A 876 22.49 -16.37 -20.16
CA LYS A 876 21.27 -15.70 -20.64
C LYS A 876 21.47 -14.18 -20.68
N LEU A 877 21.99 -13.58 -19.60
CA LEU A 877 22.30 -12.14 -19.54
C LEU A 877 23.33 -11.72 -20.61
N ALA A 878 24.30 -12.57 -20.94
CA ALA A 878 25.25 -12.29 -22.02
C ALA A 878 24.57 -12.31 -23.40
N LYS A 879 23.63 -13.23 -23.65
CA LYS A 879 22.86 -13.28 -24.91
C LYS A 879 21.96 -12.05 -25.09
N GLU A 880 21.44 -11.49 -24.00
CA GLU A 880 20.59 -10.29 -24.02
C GLU A 880 21.31 -9.04 -24.52
N LYS A 881 22.65 -8.98 -24.46
CA LYS A 881 23.45 -7.85 -24.96
C LYS A 881 23.33 -7.63 -26.47
N ASN A 882 22.86 -8.65 -27.20
CA ASN A 882 22.63 -8.62 -28.64
C ASN A 882 21.17 -8.30 -29.00
N ASN A 883 20.32 -7.98 -28.02
CA ASN A 883 18.93 -7.61 -28.28
C ASN A 883 18.84 -6.26 -28.99
N THR A 884 17.77 -6.07 -29.76
CA THR A 884 17.47 -4.83 -30.46
C THR A 884 17.12 -3.70 -29.49
N ILE A 885 17.46 -2.45 -29.84
CA ILE A 885 17.09 -1.25 -29.09
C ILE A 885 15.57 -1.09 -29.14
N ASP A 886 14.96 -1.00 -27.95
CA ASP A 886 13.52 -0.79 -27.82
C ASP A 886 13.19 0.71 -27.79
N GLN A 887 13.82 1.45 -26.89
CA GLN A 887 13.62 2.88 -26.71
C GLN A 887 14.93 3.55 -26.27
N PHE A 888 15.04 4.86 -26.55
CA PHE A 888 16.11 5.69 -26.02
C PHE A 888 15.59 7.03 -25.51
N LEU A 889 16.33 7.60 -24.55
CA LEU A 889 16.10 8.93 -23.99
C LEU A 889 17.34 9.81 -24.19
N LEU A 890 17.11 11.09 -24.42
CA LEU A 890 18.15 12.11 -24.51
C LEU A 890 18.09 13.04 -23.30
N SER A 891 19.25 13.48 -22.84
CA SER A 891 19.36 14.55 -21.85
C SER A 891 18.86 15.88 -22.41
N GLY A 892 18.47 16.80 -21.54
CA GLY A 892 17.95 18.12 -21.95
C GLY A 892 18.98 18.96 -22.70
N ASP A 893 20.26 18.80 -22.36
CA ASP A 893 21.41 19.38 -23.08
C ASP A 893 21.83 18.59 -24.33
N GLU A 894 21.14 17.49 -24.68
CA GLU A 894 21.40 16.64 -25.84
C GLU A 894 22.81 16.00 -25.87
N LYS A 895 23.49 15.93 -24.72
CA LYS A 895 24.86 15.39 -24.61
C LYS A 895 24.91 13.90 -24.31
N ILE A 896 23.91 13.37 -23.61
CA ILE A 896 23.87 12.00 -23.13
C ILE A 896 22.63 11.30 -23.66
N ALA A 897 22.82 10.10 -24.20
CA ALA A 897 21.75 9.21 -24.63
C ALA A 897 21.76 7.93 -23.80
N VAL A 898 20.60 7.52 -23.29
CA VAL A 898 20.43 6.25 -22.58
C VAL A 898 19.50 5.35 -23.37
N CYS A 899 19.84 4.07 -23.49
CA CYS A 899 19.08 3.10 -24.29
C CYS A 899 18.61 1.94 -23.44
N SER A 900 17.36 1.55 -23.65
CA SER A 900 16.83 0.28 -23.19
C SER A 900 16.80 -0.75 -24.29
N TYR A 901 17.06 -1.97 -23.86
CA TYR A 901 16.87 -3.20 -24.62
C TYR A 901 15.77 -3.99 -23.92
N TYR A 902 15.25 -5.03 -24.57
CA TYR A 902 14.46 -6.04 -23.88
C TYR A 902 15.39 -6.92 -23.01
N ALA A 903 15.97 -6.34 -21.96
CA ALA A 903 17.07 -6.92 -21.19
C ALA A 903 17.16 -6.37 -19.76
N TYR A 904 18.02 -6.99 -18.96
CA TYR A 904 18.38 -6.56 -17.59
C TYR A 904 19.43 -5.44 -17.54
N HIS A 905 19.78 -4.84 -18.69
CA HIS A 905 20.77 -3.77 -18.78
C HIS A 905 20.33 -2.56 -19.62
N LEU A 906 20.94 -1.41 -19.32
CA LEU A 906 20.84 -0.18 -20.11
C LEU A 906 22.23 0.23 -20.58
N SER A 907 22.34 0.85 -21.76
CA SER A 907 23.60 1.42 -22.24
C SER A 907 23.54 2.94 -22.30
N VAL A 908 24.60 3.59 -21.85
CA VAL A 908 24.77 5.04 -21.82
C VAL A 908 25.79 5.45 -22.88
N PHE A 909 25.44 6.43 -23.71
CA PHE A 909 26.27 7.00 -24.77
C PHE A 909 26.47 8.50 -24.55
N SER A 910 27.66 8.99 -24.89
CA SER A 910 27.96 10.41 -24.98
C SER A 910 27.87 10.84 -26.45
N LEU A 911 26.96 11.75 -26.76
CA LEU A 911 26.77 12.33 -28.09
C LEU A 911 27.82 13.41 -28.41
N GLU A 912 28.47 14.01 -27.40
CA GLU A 912 29.57 14.95 -27.61
C GLU A 912 30.82 14.26 -28.15
N THR A 913 31.16 13.11 -27.57
CA THR A 913 32.34 12.32 -27.95
C THR A 913 32.01 11.22 -28.97
N MET A 914 30.72 11.05 -29.29
CA MET A 914 30.20 9.96 -30.11
C MET A 914 30.70 8.58 -29.64
N SER A 915 30.70 8.34 -28.33
CA SER A 915 31.26 7.14 -27.72
C SER A 915 30.35 6.49 -26.68
N TYR A 916 30.56 5.19 -26.46
CA TYR A 916 29.90 4.41 -25.41
C TYR A 916 30.56 4.68 -24.05
N VAL A 917 29.76 4.97 -23.02
CA VAL A 917 30.23 5.39 -21.68
C VAL A 917 30.15 4.23 -20.68
N HIS A 918 28.95 3.66 -20.50
CA HIS A 918 28.72 2.66 -19.44
C HIS A 918 27.51 1.77 -19.71
N THR A 919 27.49 0.58 -19.10
CA THR A 919 26.30 -0.29 -19.03
C THR A 919 25.82 -0.38 -17.58
N LEU A 920 24.54 -0.10 -17.37
CA LEU A 920 23.86 -0.25 -16.08
C LEU A 920 23.21 -1.64 -16.06
N GLU A 921 23.51 -2.48 -15.08
CA GLU A 921 22.96 -3.85 -14.99
C GLU A 921 22.18 -4.02 -13.67
N SER A 922 20.97 -4.58 -13.75
CA SER A 922 20.15 -4.99 -12.60
C SER A 922 20.00 -6.51 -12.57
N LYS A 923 19.95 -7.12 -11.39
CA LYS A 923 19.74 -8.57 -11.24
C LYS A 923 18.26 -8.97 -11.16
N GLU A 924 17.43 -8.06 -10.67
CA GLU A 924 16.08 -8.38 -10.19
C GLU A 924 14.97 -7.89 -11.13
N SER A 925 15.31 -6.99 -12.07
CA SER A 925 14.33 -6.30 -12.92
C SER A 925 14.87 -6.06 -14.33
N MET A 926 14.05 -6.36 -15.35
CA MET A 926 14.27 -5.83 -16.69
C MET A 926 14.18 -4.30 -16.67
N LEU A 927 15.07 -3.63 -17.39
CA LEU A 927 15.18 -2.16 -17.34
C LEU A 927 14.58 -1.55 -18.61
N PHE A 928 13.40 -0.93 -18.48
CA PHE A 928 12.71 -0.25 -19.57
C PHE A 928 12.68 1.28 -19.37
N LEU A 929 12.75 2.03 -20.47
CA LEU A 929 12.71 3.51 -20.45
C LEU A 929 11.31 4.11 -20.62
N TYR A 930 10.25 3.30 -20.68
CA TYR A 930 8.86 3.78 -20.82
C TYR A 930 8.50 4.83 -19.76
N ASN A 931 8.96 4.61 -18.53
CA ASN A 931 8.74 5.46 -17.37
C ASN A 931 10.08 5.86 -16.74
N ALA A 932 10.96 6.46 -17.55
CA ALA A 932 12.25 6.97 -17.08
C ALA A 932 12.42 8.44 -17.41
N THR A 933 13.16 9.15 -16.57
CA THR A 933 13.50 10.56 -16.80
C THR A 933 14.97 10.81 -16.52
N LEU A 934 15.56 11.65 -17.38
CA LEU A 934 16.93 12.12 -17.24
C LEU A 934 16.93 13.52 -16.65
N THR A 935 17.90 13.80 -15.77
CA THR A 935 18.22 15.18 -15.40
C THR A 935 18.61 15.99 -16.63
N TYR A 936 18.42 17.31 -16.60
CA TYR A 936 18.75 18.18 -17.73
C TYR A 936 20.19 18.00 -18.23
N THR A 937 21.15 17.83 -17.31
CA THR A 937 22.58 17.59 -17.58
C THR A 937 22.92 16.13 -17.91
N GLY A 938 21.96 15.21 -17.80
CA GLY A 938 22.16 13.77 -18.05
C GLY A 938 23.03 13.04 -17.03
N HIS A 939 23.30 13.59 -15.84
CA HIS A 939 24.11 12.91 -14.82
C HIS A 939 23.36 11.80 -14.07
N TYR A 940 22.06 12.00 -13.84
CA TYR A 940 21.23 11.05 -13.13
C TYR A 940 20.05 10.59 -13.98
N LEU A 941 19.74 9.31 -13.85
CA LEU A 941 18.58 8.66 -14.45
C LEU A 941 17.66 8.15 -13.33
N VAL A 942 16.41 8.58 -13.36
CA VAL A 942 15.34 8.06 -12.51
C VAL A 942 14.55 7.05 -13.32
N LEU A 943 14.35 5.85 -12.78
CA LEU A 943 13.69 4.76 -13.50
C LEU A 943 12.74 3.97 -12.61
N SER A 944 11.54 3.67 -13.10
CA SER A 944 10.58 2.82 -12.40
C SER A 944 10.77 1.33 -12.74
N ASN A 945 11.31 0.62 -11.76
CA ASN A 945 11.37 -0.80 -11.46
C ASN A 945 10.09 -1.65 -11.49
N TYR A 946 10.11 -2.88 -11.99
CA TYR A 946 9.30 -3.96 -11.41
C TYR A 946 10.21 -5.12 -11.03
N SER A 947 10.22 -5.51 -9.76
CA SER A 947 10.92 -6.72 -9.32
C SER A 947 10.04 -7.93 -9.61
N GLU A 948 10.52 -8.85 -10.45
CA GLU A 948 9.79 -10.08 -10.77
C GLU A 948 9.70 -11.03 -9.56
N GLU A 949 10.76 -11.08 -8.74
CA GLU A 949 10.83 -11.94 -7.56
C GLU A 949 9.83 -11.52 -6.48
N GLU A 950 9.83 -10.23 -6.15
CA GLU A 950 8.99 -9.72 -5.06
C GLU A 950 7.61 -9.23 -5.54
N LYS A 951 7.40 -9.15 -6.86
CA LYS A 951 6.18 -8.64 -7.51
C LYS A 951 5.81 -7.21 -7.12
N ILE A 952 6.81 -6.34 -6.93
CA ILE A 952 6.64 -4.96 -6.47
C ILE A 952 7.29 -3.98 -7.45
N SER A 953 6.64 -2.84 -7.66
CA SER A 953 7.21 -1.69 -8.35
C SER A 953 8.14 -0.88 -7.45
N TYR A 954 9.28 -0.41 -7.95
CA TYR A 954 10.18 0.46 -7.19
C TYR A 954 10.81 1.52 -8.10
N VAL A 955 11.34 2.61 -7.57
CA VAL A 955 12.09 3.62 -8.32
C VAL A 955 13.56 3.50 -7.98
N THR A 956 14.40 3.59 -8.99
CA THR A 956 15.86 3.63 -8.83
C THR A 956 16.41 4.96 -9.31
N LEU A 957 17.38 5.50 -8.58
CA LEU A 957 18.21 6.62 -9.03
C LEU A 957 19.59 6.09 -9.41
N TRP A 958 19.91 6.14 -10.69
CA TRP A 958 21.20 5.77 -11.24
C TRP A 958 22.05 7.00 -11.47
N ASN A 959 23.32 6.92 -11.09
CA ASN A 959 24.32 7.88 -11.54
C ASN A 959 25.01 7.32 -12.79
N LEU A 960 24.86 8.06 -13.89
CA LEU A 960 25.34 7.66 -15.21
C LEU A 960 26.86 7.79 -15.38
N ILE A 961 27.53 8.53 -14.49
CA ILE A 961 28.99 8.68 -14.48
C ILE A 961 29.65 7.51 -13.73
N THR A 962 29.07 7.10 -12.59
CA THR A 962 29.67 6.06 -11.73
C THR A 962 29.10 4.66 -11.94
N GLY A 963 27.96 4.54 -12.65
CA GLY A 963 27.26 3.28 -12.88
C GLY A 963 26.56 2.70 -11.65
N LYS A 964 26.57 3.40 -10.51
CA LYS A 964 26.01 2.92 -9.24
C LYS A 964 24.59 3.44 -9.03
N VAL A 965 23.77 2.58 -8.43
CA VAL A 965 22.47 2.95 -7.86
C VAL A 965 22.70 3.71 -6.56
N TYR A 966 22.20 4.95 -6.48
CA TYR A 966 22.25 5.76 -5.26
C TYR A 966 21.04 5.49 -4.35
N PHE A 967 19.86 5.26 -4.93
CA PHE A 967 18.61 5.06 -4.19
C PHE A 967 17.74 3.97 -4.76
N LEU A 968 17.03 3.28 -3.87
CA LEU A 968 15.97 2.33 -4.17
C LEU A 968 14.74 2.73 -3.36
N GLN A 969 13.65 3.11 -4.03
CA GLN A 969 12.40 3.54 -3.41
C GLN A 969 11.28 2.59 -3.82
N PHE A 970 10.82 1.73 -2.93
CA PHE A 970 9.69 0.83 -3.18
C PHE A 970 8.37 1.61 -3.32
N LEU A 971 7.82 1.63 -4.53
CA LEU A 971 6.45 2.07 -4.77
C LEU A 971 5.54 0.88 -4.50
N GLY A 972 5.11 0.65 -3.26
CA GLY A 972 4.26 -0.50 -2.95
C GLY A 972 3.05 -0.58 -3.88
N ASN A 973 2.97 -1.63 -4.72
CA ASN A 973 1.96 -2.01 -5.76
C ASN A 973 1.25 -0.92 -6.58
N ASN A 974 1.59 0.33 -6.37
CA ASN A 974 0.86 1.50 -6.81
C ASN A 974 1.92 2.43 -7.35
N PHE A 975 2.11 2.47 -8.66
CA PHE A 975 2.28 3.72 -9.41
C PHE A 975 2.53 3.49 -10.89
N PHE A 976 1.72 4.16 -11.72
CA PHE A 976 2.08 4.56 -13.07
C PHE A 976 1.72 6.05 -13.22
N LEU A 977 2.70 6.84 -13.68
CA LEU A 977 2.61 8.18 -14.32
C LEU A 977 2.51 9.45 -13.44
N TRP A 978 3.61 10.23 -13.42
CA TRP A 978 3.84 11.57 -14.04
C TRP A 978 5.12 12.15 -13.41
N TYR A 979 6.28 11.89 -14.04
CA TYR A 979 7.62 12.15 -13.48
C TYR A 979 8.18 13.54 -13.82
N HIS A 980 7.40 14.60 -13.56
CA HIS A 980 7.92 15.97 -13.59
C HIS A 980 7.70 16.62 -12.24
N GLY A 981 8.58 16.31 -11.29
CA GLY A 981 8.56 17.01 -10.02
C GLY A 981 9.09 16.22 -8.84
N PHE A 982 10.31 15.69 -8.90
CA PHE A 982 11.01 15.28 -7.69
C PHE A 982 12.21 16.20 -7.48
N GLN A 983 12.38 16.72 -6.27
CA GLN A 983 13.62 17.36 -5.85
C GLN A 983 14.51 16.30 -5.20
N ILE A 984 15.77 16.25 -5.62
CA ILE A 984 16.80 15.43 -4.98
C ILE A 984 17.40 16.30 -3.88
N ASN A 985 17.19 15.92 -2.61
CA ASN A 985 17.99 16.46 -1.52
C ASN A 985 19.17 15.53 -1.29
N THR A 986 20.38 16.04 -1.57
CA THR A 986 21.65 15.37 -1.33
C THR A 986 22.13 15.58 0.09
#